data_AF-A0A1G9PQM4-F1
#
_entry.id   AF-A0A1G9PQM4-F1
#
_cell.length_a   1.000
_cell.length_b   1.000
_cell.length_c   1.000
_cell.angle_alpha   90.00
_cell.angle_beta   90.00
_cell.angle_gamma   90.00
#
_symmetry.space_group_name_H-M   'P 1'
#
loop_
_entity.id
_entity.type
_entity.pdbx_description
1 polymer ?
#
loop_
_entity_poly.entity_id
_entity_poly.type
_entity_poly.pdbx_seq_one_letter_code
_entity_poly.pdbx_strand_id
1 'polypeptide(L)'
;MVEKSVEVLTPEPDESARNARRIDGSAAGTGTAVAERDFAEVLGGLVKAEQISVDSHFFDDLCANSLVMAQFCARVRKRGDLPSVSMKDIYQYPTIRSLVTALAVEAPPPETSSAPEPAETVVPVDRRTYVLCGTAQTLIFLAYCFALGTVTARGFEWVSKGSGLVHLYLRSLVFGSAAMLALCLFPIAAKWILVGRWKPQEFPVWGLAYLRFWTVKVLVNANPMRFYVGNPLYVLYLRALGARIGKGVTILSRTVPVCTDLLTIGSGTVIRKESGFTGYRAHAGRIQTGHVTIGRDAFVGEKTVLDIGTSMGDRAQLGHASVLQSGESIPDGEHWHGSPAERTDVDYVRVPAARCGTLRRALFGLGTVVQLFVLWVPLSVGGAYLLLTEIPALNQVLGPGATHVTSATLYVDALILSAVLFFGSLVLGLVWLFTVPRLLSLTIKPDKVYPLYGLQYSLHRLIARMTNVKFFGWLFGDSSYIVHYLRFLGYDLSKVEQTGSNFGTHVQHESPYLTTVGSGTMVADGLSVMNAEFSGTSFRVSRTVIGPRSFLGNNIAYPSGGRTGENTLLATKVMIPLDGEVRENVGLLGAPCFGIPRTVERDTRFDHLRTGDEFRRNLAAKNRYNLRTMAFWLFVRWVHAFVLTAFALAALDMYGVFGQLMIALYLAITLAFTGCYFTLSERFITRFRSLEPKLCSIYDPYFWWHERLWKVPEHYLNLFSGTPYKTLLWRMLGVHIGKRVFDDGAGLTERTLTTIGDFCTLNQGSRIQCHSQEDGTFKSDHSVLGTGCTLGVNSLVHYGVTMGDHAQLGADAFLMKGEEMPAHARWVGNPAAEARGAAYRPVALNGSPQGHAAPGRG
;
A
#
# COMPACT_ATOMS: atom_id res chain seq x y z
N MET A 1 -0.20 38.49 24.42
CA MET A 1 -0.61 39.81 23.91
C MET A 1 -1.55 39.52 22.75
N VAL A 2 -2.77 40.04 22.84
CA VAL A 2 -3.96 39.62 22.08
C VAL A 2 -3.72 39.64 20.56
N GLU A 3 -4.00 38.50 19.91
CA GLU A 3 -4.02 38.34 18.45
C GLU A 3 -5.14 39.18 17.83
N LYS A 4 -4.79 40.03 16.87
CA LYS A 4 -5.74 40.67 15.96
C LYS A 4 -5.79 39.86 14.67
N SER A 5 -6.97 39.32 14.37
CA SER A 5 -7.36 38.82 13.07
C SER A 5 -7.23 39.95 12.02
N VAL A 6 -6.51 39.70 10.93
CA VAL A 6 -6.34 40.66 9.83
C VAL A 6 -7.35 40.30 8.73
N GLU A 7 -8.19 41.29 8.41
CA GLU A 7 -9.17 41.30 7.32
C GLU A 7 -8.53 41.15 5.94
N VAL A 8 -9.24 40.47 5.04
CA VAL A 8 -8.91 40.33 3.63
C VAL A 8 -9.41 41.58 2.90
N LEU A 9 -8.49 42.34 2.31
CA LEU A 9 -8.79 43.46 1.40
C LEU A 9 -9.17 42.90 0.02
N THR A 10 -10.41 43.15 -0.39
CA THR A 10 -10.93 42.96 -1.76
C THR A 10 -10.59 44.16 -2.64
N PRO A 11 -10.17 43.99 -3.90
CA PRO A 11 -10.17 45.06 -4.89
C PRO A 11 -11.59 45.33 -5.39
N GLU A 12 -11.95 46.60 -5.56
CA GLU A 12 -13.24 47.03 -6.14
C GLU A 12 -13.34 46.68 -7.64
N PRO A 13 -14.55 46.40 -8.16
CA PRO A 13 -14.76 46.10 -9.58
C PRO A 13 -14.85 47.37 -10.43
N ASP A 14 -14.15 47.34 -11.57
CA ASP A 14 -14.17 48.37 -12.61
C ASP A 14 -15.52 48.40 -13.36
N GLU A 15 -16.25 49.50 -13.23
CA GLU A 15 -17.52 49.78 -13.91
C GLU A 15 -17.29 50.14 -15.39
N SER A 16 -17.17 49.16 -16.30
CA SER A 16 -17.47 49.40 -17.71
C SER A 16 -17.65 48.12 -18.55
N ALA A 17 -18.89 47.65 -18.68
CA ALA A 17 -19.45 47.08 -19.93
C ALA A 17 -20.88 46.58 -19.70
N ARG A 18 -21.83 47.48 -19.46
CA ARG A 18 -23.25 47.20 -19.73
C ARG A 18 -23.53 47.50 -21.19
N ASN A 19 -23.77 46.49 -22.01
CA ASN A 19 -24.67 46.64 -23.15
C ASN A 19 -25.39 45.33 -23.46
N ALA A 20 -26.71 45.42 -23.35
CA ALA A 20 -27.66 44.34 -23.54
C ALA A 20 -27.81 43.96 -25.02
N ARG A 21 -27.87 42.66 -25.31
CA ARG A 21 -28.57 42.13 -26.48
C ARG A 21 -29.55 41.05 -26.02
N ARG A 22 -30.84 41.40 -26.06
CA ARG A 22 -31.97 40.48 -26.09
C ARG A 22 -31.87 39.64 -27.36
N ILE A 23 -31.98 38.32 -27.23
CA ILE A 23 -32.42 37.42 -28.30
C ILE A 23 -33.53 36.55 -27.73
N ASP A 24 -34.73 36.71 -28.26
CA ASP A 24 -35.89 35.85 -28.00
C ASP A 24 -35.77 34.54 -28.81
N GLY A 25 -35.89 33.41 -28.10
CA GLY A 25 -36.81 32.31 -28.44
C GLY A 25 -36.41 31.25 -29.48
N SER A 26 -36.00 30.08 -28.99
CA SER A 26 -36.39 28.77 -29.56
C SER A 26 -36.46 27.71 -28.44
N ALA A 27 -37.62 27.06 -28.33
CA ALA A 27 -38.12 26.33 -27.15
C ALA A 27 -37.54 24.91 -26.96
N ALA A 28 -36.21 24.79 -26.96
CA ALA A 28 -35.49 23.63 -26.42
C ALA A 28 -34.61 24.01 -25.20
N GLY A 29 -34.58 25.30 -24.81
CA GLY A 29 -33.61 25.86 -23.85
C GLY A 29 -34.10 26.10 -22.41
N THR A 30 -35.29 25.66 -22.01
CA THR A 30 -35.81 25.96 -20.67
C THR A 30 -35.19 25.11 -19.56
N GLY A 31 -34.88 23.83 -19.80
CA GLY A 31 -34.27 22.95 -18.79
C GLY A 31 -32.79 23.26 -18.54
N THR A 32 -32.03 23.52 -19.60
CA THR A 32 -30.60 23.85 -19.57
C THR A 32 -30.35 25.20 -18.90
N ALA A 33 -31.14 26.24 -19.24
CA ALA A 33 -30.99 27.56 -18.62
C ALA A 33 -31.37 27.60 -17.13
N VAL A 34 -32.30 26.74 -16.71
CA VAL A 34 -32.65 26.56 -15.29
C VAL A 34 -31.52 25.85 -14.57
N ALA A 35 -31.01 24.73 -15.10
CA ALA A 35 -29.87 24.02 -14.54
C ALA A 35 -28.63 24.92 -14.43
N GLU A 36 -28.29 25.71 -15.47
CA GLU A 36 -27.18 26.66 -15.44
C GLU A 36 -27.32 27.70 -14.31
N ARG A 37 -28.51 28.29 -14.14
CA ARG A 37 -28.79 29.25 -13.07
C ARG A 37 -28.64 28.61 -11.69
N ASP A 38 -29.15 27.41 -11.55
CA ASP A 38 -29.16 26.64 -10.32
C ASP A 38 -27.76 26.20 -9.88
N PHE A 39 -26.94 25.75 -10.83
CA PHE A 39 -25.52 25.49 -10.58
C PHE A 39 -24.77 26.79 -10.23
N ALA A 40 -25.07 27.90 -10.90
CA ALA A 40 -24.46 29.19 -10.58
C ALA A 40 -24.80 29.68 -9.17
N GLU A 41 -26.04 29.47 -8.70
CA GLU A 41 -26.45 29.81 -7.34
C GLU A 41 -25.71 28.99 -6.28
N VAL A 42 -25.59 27.67 -6.49
CA VAL A 42 -24.85 26.79 -5.57
C VAL A 42 -23.38 27.19 -5.50
N LEU A 43 -22.77 27.52 -6.64
CA LEU A 43 -21.37 27.98 -6.69
C LEU A 43 -21.20 29.37 -6.06
N GLY A 44 -22.13 30.30 -6.32
CA GLY A 44 -22.17 31.65 -5.74
C GLY A 44 -22.13 31.62 -4.22
N GLY A 45 -22.94 30.74 -3.62
CA GLY A 45 -22.96 30.52 -2.18
C GLY A 45 -21.69 29.86 -1.59
N LEU A 46 -20.79 29.30 -2.41
CA LEU A 46 -19.52 28.73 -1.95
C LEU A 46 -18.38 29.73 -2.00
N VAL A 47 -18.25 30.46 -3.10
CA VAL A 47 -17.19 31.46 -3.28
C VAL A 47 -17.57 32.83 -2.72
N LYS A 48 -18.78 32.97 -2.15
CA LYS A 48 -19.34 34.22 -1.60
C LYS A 48 -19.42 35.34 -2.64
N ALA A 49 -19.86 35.00 -3.85
CA ALA A 49 -20.14 35.96 -4.91
C ALA A 49 -21.65 36.08 -5.13
N GLU A 50 -22.17 37.30 -5.25
CA GLU A 50 -23.61 37.55 -5.44
C GLU A 50 -24.12 37.09 -6.81
N GLN A 51 -23.27 37.17 -7.85
CA GLN A 51 -23.57 36.66 -9.19
C GLN A 51 -22.31 36.05 -9.82
N ILE A 52 -22.44 34.86 -10.41
CA ILE A 52 -21.38 34.19 -11.16
C ILE A 52 -21.84 34.05 -12.61
N SER A 53 -20.97 34.42 -13.55
CA SER A 53 -21.21 34.15 -14.97
C SER A 53 -21.13 32.65 -15.23
N VAL A 54 -22.07 32.10 -16.01
CA VAL A 54 -22.06 30.68 -16.38
C VAL A 54 -20.85 30.29 -17.24
N ASP A 55 -20.17 31.29 -17.81
CA ASP A 55 -18.96 31.16 -18.61
C ASP A 55 -17.67 31.37 -17.78
N SER A 56 -17.77 31.72 -16.49
CA SER A 56 -16.60 31.86 -15.62
C SER A 56 -15.87 30.52 -15.45
N HIS A 57 -14.56 30.53 -15.66
CA HIS A 57 -13.70 29.39 -15.48
C HIS A 57 -13.51 29.10 -13.98
N PHE A 58 -13.85 27.87 -13.56
CA PHE A 58 -13.79 27.44 -12.15
C PHE A 58 -12.43 27.75 -11.50
N PHE A 59 -11.34 27.55 -12.23
CA PHE A 59 -9.99 27.65 -11.66
C PHE A 59 -9.36 29.03 -11.84
N ASP A 60 -9.55 29.65 -13.00
CA ASP A 60 -8.81 30.86 -13.36
C ASP A 60 -9.56 32.12 -12.95
N ASP A 61 -10.90 32.13 -13.06
CA ASP A 61 -11.72 33.30 -12.74
C ASP A 61 -12.24 33.25 -11.30
N LEU A 62 -12.60 32.07 -10.82
CA LEU A 62 -13.22 31.88 -9.50
C LEU A 62 -12.22 31.43 -8.41
N CYS A 63 -10.95 31.22 -8.78
CA CYS A 63 -9.89 30.69 -7.91
C CYS A 63 -10.32 29.43 -7.12
N ALA A 64 -11.25 28.62 -7.68
CA ALA A 64 -11.74 27.45 -7.00
C ALA A 64 -10.66 26.38 -6.92
N ASN A 65 -10.63 25.66 -5.80
CA ASN A 65 -9.74 24.53 -5.60
C ASN A 65 -10.55 23.26 -5.34
N SER A 66 -9.87 22.12 -5.24
CA SER A 66 -10.51 20.81 -5.08
C SER A 66 -11.41 20.69 -3.84
N LEU A 67 -11.17 21.46 -2.76
CA LEU A 67 -12.09 21.49 -1.61
C LEU A 67 -13.39 22.24 -1.96
N VAL A 68 -13.31 23.36 -2.69
CA VAL A 68 -14.48 24.10 -3.18
C VAL A 68 -15.28 23.21 -4.13
N MET A 69 -14.60 22.48 -5.02
CA MET A 69 -15.24 21.50 -5.91
C MET A 69 -15.96 20.40 -5.12
N ALA A 70 -15.32 19.83 -4.09
CA ALA A 70 -15.95 18.81 -3.26
C ALA A 70 -17.24 19.31 -2.60
N GLN A 71 -17.19 20.52 -2.03
CA GLN A 71 -18.34 21.17 -1.41
C GLN A 71 -19.43 21.49 -2.44
N PHE A 72 -19.06 21.89 -3.65
CA PHE A 72 -19.98 22.11 -4.76
C PHE A 72 -20.69 20.82 -5.14
N CYS A 73 -19.96 19.74 -5.43
CA CYS A 73 -20.53 18.42 -5.71
C CYS A 73 -21.47 17.96 -4.59
N ALA A 74 -21.08 18.11 -3.33
CA ALA A 74 -21.89 17.73 -2.18
C ALA A 74 -23.20 18.55 -2.08
N ARG A 75 -23.15 19.88 -2.29
CA ARG A 75 -24.34 20.74 -2.26
C ARG A 75 -25.28 20.46 -3.42
N VAL A 76 -24.77 20.24 -4.63
CA VAL A 76 -25.55 19.83 -5.80
C VAL A 76 -26.29 18.52 -5.51
N ARG A 77 -25.60 17.50 -4.98
CA ARG A 77 -26.21 16.20 -4.63
C ARG A 77 -27.32 16.32 -3.59
N LYS A 78 -27.19 17.23 -2.60
CA LYS A 78 -28.21 17.45 -1.56
C LYS A 78 -29.49 18.11 -2.08
N ARG A 79 -29.43 18.82 -3.21
CA ARG A 79 -30.59 19.50 -3.81
C ARG A 79 -31.54 18.50 -4.51
N GLY A 80 -30.98 17.43 -5.10
CA GLY A 80 -31.72 16.28 -5.63
C GLY A 80 -32.47 16.52 -6.95
N ASP A 81 -32.68 17.78 -7.32
CA ASP A 81 -33.30 18.26 -8.57
C ASP A 81 -32.27 18.60 -9.67
N LEU A 82 -30.98 18.58 -9.33
CA LEU A 82 -29.86 18.76 -10.26
C LEU A 82 -29.18 17.43 -10.60
N PRO A 83 -28.65 17.27 -11.83
CA PRO A 83 -27.85 16.11 -12.17
C PRO A 83 -26.61 16.05 -11.27
N SER A 84 -26.29 14.84 -10.81
CA SER A 84 -25.13 14.60 -9.95
C SER A 84 -23.83 14.90 -10.71
N VAL A 85 -22.91 15.59 -10.03
CA VAL A 85 -21.62 16.05 -10.57
C VAL A 85 -20.48 15.39 -9.80
N SER A 86 -19.45 14.95 -10.51
CA SER A 86 -18.18 14.47 -9.96
C SER A 86 -17.06 15.50 -10.11
N MET A 87 -15.99 15.36 -9.34
CA MET A 87 -14.79 16.19 -9.53
C MET A 87 -14.18 16.05 -10.92
N LYS A 88 -14.26 14.85 -11.52
CA LYS A 88 -13.76 14.58 -12.88
C LYS A 88 -14.49 15.48 -13.89
N ASP A 89 -15.80 15.60 -13.75
CA ASP A 89 -16.64 16.39 -14.66
C ASP A 89 -16.27 17.88 -14.59
N ILE A 90 -16.03 18.42 -13.39
CA ILE A 90 -15.63 19.84 -13.23
C ILE A 90 -14.24 20.09 -13.82
N TYR A 91 -13.29 19.16 -13.69
CA TYR A 91 -11.98 19.31 -14.32
C TYR A 91 -12.05 19.23 -15.85
N GLN A 92 -12.92 18.40 -16.40
CA GLN A 92 -13.10 18.26 -17.85
C GLN A 92 -13.92 19.40 -18.46
N TYR A 93 -14.90 19.90 -17.71
CA TYR A 93 -15.85 20.93 -18.12
C TYR A 93 -15.84 22.08 -17.11
N PRO A 94 -14.83 22.96 -17.16
CA PRO A 94 -14.53 23.92 -16.11
C PRO A 94 -15.36 25.21 -16.17
N THR A 95 -16.51 25.20 -16.83
CA THR A 95 -17.50 26.30 -16.81
C THR A 95 -18.87 25.69 -16.54
N ILE A 96 -19.78 26.44 -15.92
CA ILE A 96 -21.14 25.94 -15.65
C ILE A 96 -21.84 25.56 -16.96
N ARG A 97 -21.71 26.38 -18.01
CA ARG A 97 -22.29 26.08 -19.32
C ARG A 97 -21.76 24.78 -19.91
N SER A 98 -20.43 24.60 -19.95
CA SER A 98 -19.86 23.37 -20.50
C SER A 98 -20.21 22.14 -19.66
N LEU A 99 -20.27 22.29 -18.34
CA LEU A 99 -20.65 21.23 -17.41
C LEU A 99 -22.11 20.79 -17.63
N VAL A 100 -23.05 21.73 -17.64
CA VAL A 100 -24.48 21.43 -17.88
C VAL A 100 -24.68 20.83 -19.27
N THR A 101 -23.98 21.33 -20.28
CA THR A 101 -24.05 20.79 -21.65
C THR A 101 -23.55 19.34 -21.68
N ALA A 102 -22.43 19.03 -21.04
CA ALA A 102 -21.89 17.67 -21.00
C ALA A 102 -22.84 16.70 -20.27
N LEU A 103 -23.40 17.12 -19.13
CA LEU A 103 -24.35 16.32 -18.36
C LEU A 103 -25.67 16.09 -19.12
N ALA A 104 -26.08 17.02 -19.98
CA ALA A 104 -27.26 16.86 -20.84
C ALA A 104 -27.03 15.87 -21.99
N VAL A 105 -25.79 15.77 -22.50
CA VAL A 105 -25.41 14.83 -23.58
C VAL A 105 -25.24 13.40 -23.04
N GLU A 106 -24.81 13.24 -21.79
CA GLU A 106 -24.66 11.92 -21.14
C GLU A 106 -25.95 11.31 -20.60
N ALA A 107 -27.09 12.03 -20.63
CA ALA A 107 -28.36 11.50 -20.14
C ALA A 107 -28.92 10.40 -21.07
N PRO A 108 -28.93 9.11 -20.66
CA PRO A 108 -29.60 8.06 -21.43
C PRO A 108 -31.12 8.27 -21.34
N PRO A 109 -31.93 7.70 -22.27
CA PRO A 109 -33.37 7.64 -22.06
C PRO A 109 -33.69 6.95 -20.72
N PRO A 110 -34.81 7.28 -20.07
CA PRO A 110 -35.13 6.79 -18.74
C PRO A 110 -35.33 5.28 -18.78
N GLU A 111 -34.26 4.52 -18.63
CA GLU A 111 -34.35 3.13 -18.19
C GLU A 111 -34.96 3.18 -16.79
N THR A 112 -36.02 2.39 -16.61
CA THR A 112 -36.64 2.17 -15.31
C THR A 112 -35.54 1.91 -14.30
N SER A 113 -35.31 2.89 -13.42
CA SER A 113 -34.46 2.76 -12.24
C SER A 113 -34.82 1.43 -11.58
N SER A 114 -33.95 0.43 -11.75
CA SER A 114 -34.04 -0.77 -10.95
C SER A 114 -33.92 -0.28 -9.52
N ALA A 115 -34.94 -0.56 -8.70
CA ALA A 115 -34.98 -0.15 -7.30
C ALA A 115 -33.59 -0.35 -6.66
N PRO A 116 -33.07 0.63 -5.89
CA PRO A 116 -31.78 0.48 -5.22
C PRO A 116 -31.78 -0.88 -4.51
N GLU A 117 -30.84 -1.75 -4.89
CA GLU A 117 -30.68 -3.04 -4.21
C GLU A 117 -30.62 -2.76 -2.71
N PRO A 118 -31.40 -3.46 -1.88
CA PRO A 118 -31.46 -3.17 -0.46
C PRO A 118 -30.03 -3.24 0.09
N ALA A 119 -29.55 -2.13 0.65
CA ALA A 119 -28.22 -2.05 1.22
C ALA A 119 -28.04 -3.25 2.17
N GLU A 120 -27.09 -4.14 1.84
CA GLU A 120 -26.89 -5.35 2.62
C GLU A 120 -26.66 -4.97 4.08
N THR A 121 -27.59 -5.40 4.94
CA THR A 121 -27.58 -5.03 6.35
C THR A 121 -26.37 -5.66 7.02
N VAL A 122 -25.51 -4.81 7.60
CA VAL A 122 -24.38 -5.25 8.42
C VAL A 122 -24.90 -6.17 9.52
N VAL A 123 -24.45 -7.41 9.54
CA VAL A 123 -24.88 -8.37 10.57
C VAL A 123 -24.10 -8.08 11.86
N PRO A 124 -24.75 -7.59 12.94
CA PRO A 124 -24.05 -7.28 14.18
C PRO A 124 -23.54 -8.58 14.82
N VAL A 125 -22.22 -8.74 14.91
CA VAL A 125 -21.64 -9.95 15.51
C VAL A 125 -21.76 -9.90 17.02
N ASP A 126 -22.28 -10.94 17.67
CA ASP A 126 -22.42 -10.99 19.13
C ASP A 126 -21.07 -10.76 19.86
N ARG A 127 -21.13 -10.11 21.03
CA ARG A 127 -19.94 -9.81 21.85
C ARG A 127 -19.23 -11.08 22.29
N ARG A 128 -19.96 -12.16 22.63
CA ARG A 128 -19.36 -13.41 23.07
C ARG A 128 -18.58 -14.06 21.94
N THR A 129 -19.14 -14.11 20.73
CA THR A 129 -18.47 -14.62 19.53
C THR A 129 -17.18 -13.85 19.22
N TYR A 130 -17.24 -12.52 19.29
CA TYR A 130 -16.07 -11.66 19.09
C TYR A 130 -14.94 -11.95 20.10
N VAL A 131 -15.28 -12.03 21.39
CA VAL A 131 -14.30 -12.32 22.45
C VAL A 131 -13.77 -13.75 22.34
N LEU A 132 -14.65 -14.74 22.13
CA LEU A 132 -14.25 -16.14 21.99
C LEU A 132 -13.31 -16.35 20.81
N CYS A 133 -13.58 -15.70 19.66
CA CYS A 133 -12.68 -15.73 18.52
C CYS A 133 -11.31 -15.12 18.86
N GLY A 134 -11.28 -13.95 19.51
CA GLY A 134 -10.03 -13.33 19.96
C GLY A 134 -9.23 -14.21 20.92
N THR A 135 -9.90 -14.84 21.88
CA THR A 135 -9.28 -15.79 22.81
C THR A 135 -8.72 -17.01 22.06
N ALA A 136 -9.49 -17.59 21.13
CA ALA A 136 -9.02 -18.72 20.32
C ALA A 136 -7.81 -18.35 19.45
N GLN A 137 -7.80 -17.16 18.85
CA GLN A 137 -6.65 -16.64 18.10
C GLN A 137 -5.40 -16.55 18.99
N THR A 138 -5.54 -16.06 20.21
CA THR A 138 -4.44 -16.00 21.19
C THR A 138 -3.96 -17.39 21.59
N LEU A 139 -4.86 -18.34 21.87
CA LEU A 139 -4.47 -19.71 22.19
C LEU A 139 -3.73 -20.38 21.03
N ILE A 140 -4.17 -20.18 19.79
CA ILE A 140 -3.48 -20.68 18.59
C ILE A 140 -2.09 -20.07 18.48
N PHE A 141 -1.95 -18.76 18.72
CA PHE A 141 -0.66 -18.09 18.70
C PHE A 141 0.28 -18.62 19.80
N LEU A 142 -0.20 -18.77 21.03
CA LEU A 142 0.59 -19.32 22.13
C LEU A 142 0.99 -20.77 21.88
N ALA A 143 0.09 -21.60 21.33
CA ALA A 143 0.41 -22.96 20.93
C ALA A 143 1.46 -23.00 19.82
N TYR A 144 1.39 -22.08 18.85
CA TYR A 144 2.41 -21.94 17.80
C TYR A 144 3.77 -21.52 18.39
N CYS A 145 3.81 -20.53 19.29
CA CYS A 145 5.02 -20.14 20.01
C CYS A 145 5.62 -21.30 20.82
N PHE A 146 4.79 -22.08 21.50
CA PHE A 146 5.21 -23.26 22.25
C PHE A 146 5.82 -24.31 21.32
N ALA A 147 5.13 -24.69 20.25
CA ALA A 147 5.63 -25.66 19.27
C ALA A 147 6.95 -25.21 18.63
N LEU A 148 7.04 -23.94 18.22
CA LEU A 148 8.26 -23.38 17.64
C LEU A 148 9.40 -23.33 18.65
N GLY A 149 9.11 -22.97 19.90
CA GLY A 149 10.05 -22.97 21.01
C GLY A 149 10.60 -24.37 21.29
N THR A 150 9.74 -25.39 21.33
CA THR A 150 10.11 -26.81 21.45
C THR A 150 11.03 -27.26 20.32
N VAL A 151 10.65 -27.01 19.07
CA VAL A 151 11.45 -27.42 17.90
C VAL A 151 12.81 -26.74 17.91
N THR A 152 12.86 -25.45 18.22
CA THR A 152 14.10 -24.67 18.29
C THR A 152 15.00 -25.18 19.41
N ALA A 153 14.46 -25.39 20.62
CA ALA A 153 15.18 -25.92 21.78
C ALA A 153 15.83 -27.28 21.48
N ARG A 154 15.03 -28.25 21.01
CA ARG A 154 15.50 -29.60 20.68
C ARG A 154 16.50 -29.60 19.53
N GLY A 155 16.27 -28.75 18.54
CA GLY A 155 17.18 -28.55 17.42
C GLY A 155 18.54 -28.03 17.84
N PHE A 156 18.55 -26.98 18.68
CA PHE A 156 19.78 -26.40 19.22
C PHE A 156 20.58 -27.43 20.02
N GLU A 157 19.92 -28.17 20.93
CA GLU A 157 20.56 -29.23 21.72
C GLU A 157 21.14 -30.35 20.83
N TRP A 158 20.45 -30.68 19.74
CA TRP A 158 20.93 -31.71 18.81
C TRP A 158 22.12 -31.24 17.98
N VAL A 159 22.13 -29.98 17.54
CA VAL A 159 23.21 -29.37 16.78
C VAL A 159 24.46 -29.20 17.67
N SER A 160 24.30 -28.76 18.91
CA SER A 160 25.40 -28.51 19.85
C SER A 160 26.18 -29.76 20.26
N LYS A 161 25.60 -30.96 20.09
CA LYS A 161 26.29 -32.24 20.30
C LYS A 161 27.34 -32.57 19.23
N GLY A 162 27.50 -31.74 18.19
CA GLY A 162 28.48 -31.94 17.11
C GLY A 162 29.91 -31.63 17.52
N SER A 163 30.82 -32.59 17.36
CA SER A 163 32.26 -32.39 17.61
C SER A 163 32.96 -31.87 16.34
N GLY A 164 33.39 -30.62 16.35
CA GLY A 164 34.12 -29.98 15.24
C GLY A 164 33.22 -29.43 14.12
N LEU A 165 33.80 -28.60 13.26
CA LEU A 165 33.07 -27.79 12.27
C LEU A 165 32.28 -28.62 11.24
N VAL A 166 32.81 -29.77 10.82
CA VAL A 166 32.13 -30.65 9.83
C VAL A 166 30.87 -31.28 10.42
N HIS A 167 30.96 -31.83 11.63
CA HIS A 167 29.79 -32.41 12.30
C HIS A 167 28.76 -31.35 12.67
N LEU A 168 29.21 -30.16 13.08
CA LEU A 168 28.34 -29.02 13.30
C LEU A 168 27.60 -28.66 12.00
N TYR A 169 28.32 -28.48 10.89
CA TYR A 169 27.73 -28.17 9.59
C TYR A 169 26.70 -29.22 9.16
N LEU A 170 27.03 -30.51 9.24
CA LEU A 170 26.13 -31.60 8.86
C LEU A 170 24.88 -31.66 9.74
N ARG A 171 25.00 -31.44 11.04
CA ARG A 171 23.84 -31.34 11.95
C ARG A 171 23.01 -30.10 11.64
N SER A 172 23.63 -28.93 11.49
CA SER A 172 22.92 -27.71 11.09
C SER A 172 22.19 -27.88 9.76
N LEU A 173 22.80 -28.58 8.80
CA LEU A 173 22.20 -28.93 7.52
C LEU A 173 20.95 -29.80 7.72
N VAL A 174 21.04 -30.92 8.44
CA VAL A 174 19.92 -31.84 8.63
C VAL A 174 18.78 -31.19 9.41
N PHE A 175 19.06 -30.59 10.57
CA PHE A 175 18.02 -29.97 11.40
C PHE A 175 17.42 -28.75 10.70
N GLY A 176 18.28 -27.85 10.19
CA GLY A 176 17.82 -26.66 9.51
C GLY A 176 17.02 -26.99 8.26
N SER A 177 17.38 -28.05 7.52
CA SER A 177 16.60 -28.50 6.36
C SER A 177 15.24 -29.05 6.79
N ALA A 178 15.20 -29.90 7.83
CA ALA A 178 13.95 -30.41 8.37
C ALA A 178 13.03 -29.28 8.89
N ALA A 179 13.58 -28.31 9.61
CA ALA A 179 12.85 -27.15 10.12
C ALA A 179 12.34 -26.25 9.00
N MET A 180 13.17 -25.96 7.99
CA MET A 180 12.77 -25.15 6.83
C MET A 180 11.68 -25.86 6.00
N LEU A 181 11.82 -27.16 5.77
CA LEU A 181 10.78 -27.95 5.09
C LEU A 181 9.48 -27.96 5.90
N ALA A 182 9.55 -28.16 7.21
CA ALA A 182 8.38 -28.11 8.08
C ALA A 182 7.69 -26.73 8.03
N LEU A 183 8.44 -25.63 8.12
CA LEU A 183 7.90 -24.27 8.01
C LEU A 183 7.24 -24.00 6.64
N CYS A 184 7.75 -24.61 5.57
CA CYS A 184 7.18 -24.46 4.23
C CYS A 184 5.93 -25.34 4.02
N LEU A 185 5.94 -26.58 4.52
CA LEU A 185 4.89 -27.57 4.32
C LEU A 185 3.73 -27.45 5.33
N PHE A 186 4.00 -26.97 6.54
CA PHE A 186 2.99 -26.85 7.60
C PHE A 186 1.79 -25.98 7.19
N PRO A 187 1.95 -24.78 6.59
CA PRO A 187 0.80 -23.99 6.13
C PRO A 187 -0.02 -24.69 5.03
N ILE A 188 0.61 -25.53 4.19
CA ILE A 188 -0.08 -26.32 3.18
C ILE A 188 -0.95 -27.38 3.86
N ALA A 189 -0.36 -28.16 4.77
CA ALA A 189 -1.09 -29.18 5.53
C ALA A 189 -2.24 -28.55 6.35
N ALA A 190 -1.96 -27.45 7.05
CA ALA A 190 -2.96 -26.73 7.82
C ALA A 190 -4.12 -26.24 6.95
N LYS A 191 -3.86 -25.73 5.74
CA LYS A 191 -4.92 -25.35 4.79
C LYS A 191 -5.80 -26.55 4.43
N TRP A 192 -5.21 -27.68 4.06
CA TRP A 192 -5.97 -28.86 3.63
C TRP A 192 -6.76 -29.51 4.77
N ILE A 193 -6.23 -29.50 6.00
CA ILE A 193 -6.90 -30.03 7.19
C ILE A 193 -7.99 -29.07 7.69
N LEU A 194 -7.65 -27.80 7.86
CA LEU A 194 -8.55 -26.81 8.47
C LEU A 194 -9.58 -26.30 7.48
N VAL A 195 -9.37 -26.30 6.18
CA VAL A 195 -10.33 -25.73 5.22
C VAL A 195 -10.71 -26.71 4.13
N GLY A 196 -9.74 -27.48 3.62
CA GLY A 196 -9.93 -28.30 2.44
C GLY A 196 -9.82 -27.47 1.16
N ARG A 197 -10.76 -27.61 0.23
CA ARG A 197 -10.82 -26.80 -1.00
C ARG A 197 -11.62 -25.53 -0.76
N TRP A 198 -11.04 -24.38 -1.09
CA TRP A 198 -11.78 -23.13 -1.14
C TRP A 198 -12.89 -23.22 -2.20
N LYS A 199 -14.08 -22.76 -1.84
CA LYS A 199 -15.25 -22.63 -2.72
C LYS A 199 -15.74 -21.18 -2.66
N PRO A 200 -16.35 -20.64 -3.72
CA PRO A 200 -17.05 -19.36 -3.65
C PRO A 200 -18.16 -19.45 -2.60
N GLN A 201 -18.07 -18.65 -1.56
CA GLN A 201 -19.01 -18.63 -0.45
C GLN A 201 -18.79 -17.37 0.40
N GLU A 202 -19.77 -17.11 1.25
CA GLU A 202 -19.72 -16.05 2.25
C GLU A 202 -19.86 -16.61 3.66
N PHE A 203 -19.11 -16.07 4.61
CA PHE A 203 -19.25 -16.41 6.02
C PHE A 203 -18.98 -15.19 6.92
N PRO A 204 -19.65 -15.08 8.08
CA PRO A 204 -19.49 -13.95 8.98
C PRO A 204 -18.09 -13.90 9.58
N VAL A 205 -17.58 -12.69 9.80
CA VAL A 205 -16.33 -12.49 10.57
C VAL A 205 -16.53 -12.93 12.03
N TRP A 206 -15.44 -13.29 12.69
CA TRP A 206 -15.39 -13.78 14.08
C TRP A 206 -16.07 -15.14 14.36
N GLY A 207 -16.72 -15.76 13.37
CA GLY A 207 -17.24 -17.14 13.50
C GLY A 207 -16.15 -18.22 13.41
N LEU A 208 -16.53 -19.49 13.58
CA LEU A 208 -15.60 -20.63 13.45
C LEU A 208 -15.01 -20.76 12.03
N ALA A 209 -15.82 -20.52 10.99
CA ALA A 209 -15.33 -20.49 9.61
C ALA A 209 -14.28 -19.38 9.40
N TYR A 210 -14.52 -18.21 10.00
CA TYR A 210 -13.55 -17.12 10.01
C TYR A 210 -12.27 -17.48 10.78
N LEU A 211 -12.36 -18.14 11.93
CA LEU A 211 -11.18 -18.58 12.68
C LEU A 211 -10.31 -19.53 11.84
N ARG A 212 -10.92 -20.52 11.17
CA ARG A 212 -10.23 -21.44 10.25
C ARG A 212 -9.55 -20.68 9.10
N PHE A 213 -10.28 -19.74 8.50
CA PHE A 213 -9.76 -18.84 7.46
C PHE A 213 -8.58 -17.99 7.96
N TRP A 214 -8.72 -17.35 9.12
CA TRP A 214 -7.70 -16.49 9.71
C TRP A 214 -6.43 -17.28 10.02
N THR A 215 -6.54 -18.48 10.60
CA THR A 215 -5.38 -19.33 10.90
C THR A 215 -4.62 -19.66 9.62
N VAL A 216 -5.31 -20.10 8.56
CA VAL A 216 -4.67 -20.38 7.28
C VAL A 216 -4.05 -19.12 6.68
N LYS A 217 -4.75 -17.98 6.69
CA LYS A 217 -4.24 -16.71 6.19
C LYS A 217 -2.95 -16.30 6.88
N VAL A 218 -2.90 -16.34 8.21
CA VAL A 218 -1.70 -15.96 8.98
C VAL A 218 -0.53 -16.91 8.67
N LEU A 219 -0.77 -18.22 8.64
CA LEU A 219 0.26 -19.22 8.33
C LEU A 219 0.81 -19.07 6.91
N VAL A 220 -0.06 -18.83 5.92
CA VAL A 220 0.33 -18.62 4.52
C VAL A 220 1.13 -17.32 4.37
N ASN A 221 0.76 -16.24 5.07
CA ASN A 221 1.49 -14.97 5.04
C ASN A 221 2.84 -15.00 5.80
N ALA A 222 2.96 -15.88 6.81
CA ALA A 222 4.21 -16.12 7.54
C ALA A 222 5.18 -17.06 6.80
N ASN A 223 4.72 -17.77 5.77
CA ASN A 223 5.50 -18.78 5.07
C ASN A 223 6.75 -18.17 4.37
N PRO A 224 7.96 -18.75 4.54
CA PRO A 224 9.18 -18.29 3.88
C PRO A 224 9.11 -18.24 2.34
N MET A 225 8.24 -19.04 1.70
CA MET A 225 8.09 -19.07 0.25
C MET A 225 7.69 -17.71 -0.35
N ARG A 226 7.11 -16.80 0.44
CA ARG A 226 6.79 -15.43 0.01
C ARG A 226 8.03 -14.62 -0.41
N PHE A 227 9.23 -14.98 0.04
CA PHE A 227 10.48 -14.30 -0.33
C PHE A 227 11.05 -14.77 -1.69
N TYR A 228 10.47 -15.84 -2.26
CA TYR A 228 10.85 -16.44 -3.54
C TYR A 228 9.97 -16.00 -4.71
N VAL A 229 9.27 -14.87 -4.58
CA VAL A 229 8.54 -14.24 -5.68
C VAL A 229 9.45 -13.98 -6.88
N GLY A 230 9.00 -14.36 -8.07
CA GLY A 230 9.80 -14.40 -9.30
C GLY A 230 10.62 -15.68 -9.48
N ASN A 231 10.53 -16.66 -8.57
CA ASN A 231 11.16 -17.98 -8.68
C ASN A 231 10.10 -19.06 -9.02
N PRO A 232 10.43 -20.09 -9.82
CA PRO A 232 9.50 -21.18 -10.10
C PRO A 232 9.02 -21.93 -8.85
N LEU A 233 9.79 -21.95 -7.76
CA LEU A 233 9.38 -22.55 -6.48
C LEU A 233 8.12 -21.90 -5.90
N TYR A 234 7.94 -20.59 -6.07
CA TYR A 234 6.75 -19.89 -5.58
C TYR A 234 5.49 -20.37 -6.32
N VAL A 235 5.60 -20.65 -7.62
CA VAL A 235 4.49 -21.23 -8.40
C VAL A 235 4.15 -22.64 -7.91
N LEU A 236 5.15 -23.47 -7.59
CA LEU A 236 4.92 -24.80 -7.02
C LEU A 236 4.23 -24.73 -5.67
N TYR A 237 4.65 -23.79 -4.81
CA TYR A 237 4.01 -23.54 -3.52
C TYR A 237 2.53 -23.16 -3.67
N LEU A 238 2.20 -22.22 -4.56
CA LEU A 238 0.81 -21.83 -4.81
C LEU A 238 -0.04 -22.98 -5.37
N ARG A 239 0.54 -23.82 -6.25
CA ARG A 239 -0.13 -25.05 -6.73
C ARG A 239 -0.39 -26.04 -5.60
N ALA A 240 0.56 -26.24 -4.69
CA ALA A 240 0.39 -27.12 -3.54
C ALA A 240 -0.70 -26.63 -2.57
N LEU A 241 -0.93 -25.31 -2.50
CA LEU A 241 -2.05 -24.73 -1.78
C LEU A 241 -3.40 -24.90 -2.50
N GLY A 242 -3.41 -25.16 -3.82
CA GLY A 242 -4.62 -25.44 -4.60
C GLY A 242 -4.77 -24.61 -5.89
N ALA A 243 -3.90 -23.63 -6.14
CA ALA A 243 -4.01 -22.77 -7.31
C ALA A 243 -3.75 -23.50 -8.63
N ARG A 244 -4.53 -23.15 -9.66
CA ARG A 244 -4.41 -23.71 -11.02
C ARG A 244 -3.52 -22.81 -11.87
N ILE A 245 -2.21 -23.05 -11.87
CA ILE A 245 -1.24 -22.20 -12.56
C ILE A 245 -0.61 -22.95 -13.73
N GLY A 246 -0.66 -22.39 -14.93
CA GLY A 246 -0.08 -22.93 -16.16
C GLY A 246 1.45 -22.94 -16.20
N LYS A 247 2.03 -23.51 -17.27
CA LYS A 247 3.49 -23.53 -17.47
C LYS A 247 3.99 -22.14 -17.86
N GLY A 248 5.19 -21.78 -17.45
CA GLY A 248 5.83 -20.54 -17.92
C GLY A 248 5.38 -19.24 -17.23
N VAL A 249 4.48 -19.31 -16.24
CA VAL A 249 3.99 -18.14 -15.50
C VAL A 249 5.10 -17.47 -14.69
N THR A 250 5.09 -16.14 -14.67
CA THR A 250 6.01 -15.29 -13.90
C THR A 250 5.23 -14.40 -12.95
N ILE A 251 5.28 -14.68 -11.64
CA ILE A 251 4.62 -13.89 -10.60
C ILE A 251 5.67 -13.07 -9.85
N LEU A 252 5.59 -11.75 -9.95
CA LEU A 252 6.48 -10.78 -9.30
C LEU A 252 5.82 -10.05 -8.11
N SER A 253 4.52 -10.24 -7.89
CA SER A 253 3.79 -9.71 -6.73
C SER A 253 4.10 -10.45 -5.43
N ARG A 254 4.25 -9.69 -4.34
CA ARG A 254 4.40 -10.20 -2.97
C ARG A 254 3.06 -10.38 -2.25
N THR A 255 1.95 -9.97 -2.86
CA THR A 255 0.61 -10.27 -2.33
C THR A 255 0.37 -11.77 -2.45
N VAL A 256 0.19 -12.43 -1.31
CA VAL A 256 0.00 -13.89 -1.26
C VAL A 256 -1.50 -14.19 -1.34
N PRO A 257 -1.99 -14.91 -2.37
CA PRO A 257 -3.39 -15.31 -2.44
C PRO A 257 -3.70 -16.30 -1.31
N VAL A 258 -4.82 -16.07 -0.61
CA VAL A 258 -5.25 -16.94 0.51
C VAL A 258 -6.18 -18.02 0.01
N CYS A 259 -7.18 -17.65 -0.80
CA CYS A 259 -8.16 -18.57 -1.37
C CYS A 259 -7.67 -19.19 -2.68
N THR A 260 -6.54 -19.89 -2.59
CA THR A 260 -5.76 -20.37 -3.75
C THR A 260 -6.52 -21.29 -4.70
N ASP A 261 -7.44 -22.16 -4.26
CA ASP A 261 -8.22 -23.02 -5.18
C ASP A 261 -9.11 -22.22 -6.15
N LEU A 262 -9.42 -20.96 -5.80
CA LEU A 262 -10.23 -20.06 -6.62
C LEU A 262 -9.40 -19.28 -7.64
N LEU A 263 -8.07 -19.38 -7.60
CA LEU A 263 -7.14 -18.72 -8.50
C LEU A 263 -6.76 -19.63 -9.68
N THR A 264 -7.02 -19.13 -10.89
CA THR A 264 -6.60 -19.77 -12.15
C THR A 264 -5.72 -18.81 -12.94
N ILE A 265 -4.55 -19.26 -13.38
CA ILE A 265 -3.60 -18.48 -14.18
C ILE A 265 -3.15 -19.34 -15.37
N GLY A 266 -3.36 -18.87 -16.58
CA GLY A 266 -2.96 -19.51 -17.82
C GLY A 266 -1.44 -19.60 -18.00
N SER A 267 -0.97 -20.36 -18.98
CA SER A 267 0.46 -20.47 -19.28
C SER A 267 1.04 -19.16 -19.80
N GLY A 268 2.32 -18.88 -19.54
CA GLY A 268 3.04 -17.72 -20.11
C GLY A 268 2.71 -16.36 -19.48
N THR A 269 1.69 -16.28 -18.64
CA THR A 269 1.20 -15.07 -18.00
C THR A 269 2.23 -14.38 -17.10
N VAL A 270 2.21 -13.04 -17.09
CA VAL A 270 3.07 -12.19 -16.26
C VAL A 270 2.22 -11.39 -15.29
N ILE A 271 2.55 -11.47 -13.99
CA ILE A 271 1.97 -10.63 -12.94
C ILE A 271 3.08 -9.79 -12.33
N ARG A 272 2.95 -8.46 -12.42
CA ARG A 272 3.92 -7.48 -11.92
C ARG A 272 3.92 -7.38 -10.39
N LYS A 273 4.86 -6.60 -9.84
CA LYS A 273 4.94 -6.37 -8.39
C LYS A 273 3.73 -5.57 -7.91
N GLU A 274 3.41 -5.71 -6.62
CA GLU A 274 2.31 -4.98 -5.96
C GLU A 274 0.91 -5.15 -6.57
N SER A 275 0.69 -6.13 -7.45
CA SER A 275 -0.65 -6.50 -7.91
C SER A 275 -1.38 -7.34 -6.85
N GLY A 276 -2.67 -7.09 -6.63
CA GLY A 276 -3.53 -7.81 -5.69
C GLY A 276 -4.48 -8.78 -6.39
N PHE A 277 -4.57 -10.02 -5.90
CA PHE A 277 -5.44 -11.10 -6.42
C PHE A 277 -5.70 -12.13 -5.30
N THR A 278 -6.17 -11.65 -4.15
CA THR A 278 -6.22 -12.40 -2.88
C THR A 278 -7.17 -13.60 -2.89
N GLY A 279 -8.17 -13.59 -3.76
CA GLY A 279 -9.25 -14.60 -3.84
C GLY A 279 -10.33 -14.44 -2.76
N TYR A 280 -10.27 -13.35 -1.99
CA TYR A 280 -11.29 -12.96 -1.01
C TYR A 280 -11.30 -11.45 -0.81
N ARG A 281 -12.43 -10.95 -0.31
CA ARG A 281 -12.58 -9.60 0.24
C ARG A 281 -13.46 -9.66 1.49
N ALA A 282 -13.35 -8.66 2.35
CA ALA A 282 -14.26 -8.44 3.46
C ALA A 282 -15.34 -7.43 3.06
N HIS A 283 -16.59 -7.71 3.39
CA HIS A 283 -17.74 -6.87 3.05
C HIS A 283 -18.79 -6.96 4.15
N ALA A 284 -19.25 -5.81 4.69
CA ALA A 284 -20.36 -5.75 5.65
C ALA A 284 -20.28 -6.77 6.82
N GLY A 285 -19.08 -6.99 7.39
CA GLY A 285 -18.88 -7.98 8.47
C GLY A 285 -18.87 -9.45 8.01
N ARG A 286 -18.64 -9.72 6.73
CA ARG A 286 -18.49 -11.05 6.15
C ARG A 286 -17.19 -11.14 5.35
N ILE A 287 -16.66 -12.34 5.21
CA ILE A 287 -15.64 -12.67 4.21
C ILE A 287 -16.34 -13.27 3.00
N GLN A 288 -16.13 -12.67 1.84
CA GLN A 288 -16.57 -13.15 0.54
C GLN A 288 -15.37 -13.77 -0.16
N THR A 289 -15.51 -15.01 -0.59
CA THR A 289 -14.48 -15.72 -1.36
C THR A 289 -14.97 -15.92 -2.79
N GLY A 290 -14.09 -15.75 -3.79
CA GLY A 290 -14.52 -15.85 -5.18
C GLY A 290 -13.36 -16.04 -6.15
N HIS A 291 -13.72 -16.35 -7.40
CA HIS A 291 -12.77 -16.71 -8.44
C HIS A 291 -11.98 -15.51 -8.97
N VAL A 292 -10.71 -15.75 -9.31
CA VAL A 292 -9.91 -14.84 -10.13
C VAL A 292 -9.31 -15.69 -11.24
N THR A 293 -9.69 -15.43 -12.49
CA THR A 293 -9.28 -16.24 -13.65
C THR A 293 -8.49 -15.38 -14.62
N ILE A 294 -7.24 -15.77 -14.88
CA ILE A 294 -6.35 -15.06 -15.80
C ILE A 294 -5.98 -16.02 -16.92
N GLY A 295 -6.22 -15.64 -18.17
CA GLY A 295 -5.94 -16.43 -19.37
C GLY A 295 -4.45 -16.65 -19.64
N ARG A 296 -4.15 -17.35 -20.74
CA ARG A 296 -2.79 -17.63 -21.22
C ARG A 296 -2.16 -16.40 -21.83
N ASP A 297 -0.86 -16.22 -21.63
CA ASP A 297 -0.06 -15.12 -22.17
C ASP A 297 -0.62 -13.73 -21.82
N ALA A 298 -1.39 -13.66 -20.73
CA ALA A 298 -1.97 -12.41 -20.24
C ALA A 298 -0.95 -11.59 -19.44
N PHE A 299 -1.21 -10.29 -19.30
CA PHE A 299 -0.37 -9.36 -18.55
C PHE A 299 -1.16 -8.62 -17.48
N VAL A 300 -0.68 -8.66 -16.24
CA VAL A 300 -1.24 -7.89 -15.11
C VAL A 300 -0.21 -6.87 -14.65
N GLY A 301 -0.54 -5.59 -14.84
CA GLY A 301 0.28 -4.43 -14.52
C GLY A 301 0.62 -4.29 -13.05
N GLU A 302 1.55 -3.39 -12.77
CA GLU A 302 2.03 -3.09 -11.42
C GLU A 302 1.02 -2.22 -10.65
N LYS A 303 0.88 -2.43 -9.34
CA LYS A 303 -0.12 -1.76 -8.48
C LYS A 303 -1.56 -1.94 -8.98
N THR A 304 -1.87 -3.09 -9.56
CA THR A 304 -3.23 -3.41 -10.00
C THR A 304 -4.00 -4.20 -8.95
N VAL A 305 -5.32 -4.16 -9.01
CA VAL A 305 -6.19 -4.98 -8.15
C VAL A 305 -7.14 -5.80 -9.03
N LEU A 306 -7.13 -7.12 -8.85
CA LEU A 306 -8.12 -8.03 -9.40
C LEU A 306 -9.04 -8.45 -8.25
N ASP A 307 -10.26 -7.91 -8.22
CA ASP A 307 -11.25 -8.29 -7.22
C ASP A 307 -11.79 -9.71 -7.49
N ILE A 308 -12.51 -10.29 -6.53
CA ILE A 308 -13.18 -11.57 -6.72
C ILE A 308 -14.24 -11.48 -7.82
N GLY A 309 -14.47 -12.59 -8.53
CA GLY A 309 -15.42 -12.64 -9.64
C GLY A 309 -14.90 -12.02 -10.94
N THR A 310 -13.61 -11.72 -11.04
CA THR A 310 -12.99 -11.14 -12.25
C THR A 310 -12.42 -12.20 -13.17
N SER A 311 -12.38 -11.88 -14.46
CA SER A 311 -11.70 -12.73 -15.46
C SER A 311 -10.92 -11.93 -16.51
N MET A 312 -9.86 -12.53 -17.04
CA MET A 312 -9.09 -12.01 -18.17
C MET A 312 -8.93 -13.12 -19.19
N GLY A 313 -9.21 -12.82 -20.46
CA GLY A 313 -9.03 -13.72 -21.59
C GLY A 313 -7.58 -14.05 -21.91
N ASP A 314 -7.37 -14.89 -22.90
CA ASP A 314 -6.04 -15.20 -23.44
C ASP A 314 -5.45 -13.96 -24.11
N ARG A 315 -4.18 -13.67 -23.86
CA ARG A 315 -3.43 -12.49 -24.34
C ARG A 315 -4.01 -11.14 -23.89
N ALA A 316 -4.96 -11.15 -22.96
CA ALA A 316 -5.51 -9.93 -22.37
C ALA A 316 -4.45 -9.18 -21.55
N GLN A 317 -4.49 -7.85 -21.58
CA GLN A 317 -3.58 -7.01 -20.81
C GLN A 317 -4.36 -6.04 -19.91
N LEU A 318 -3.99 -5.98 -18.64
CA LEU A 318 -4.42 -4.94 -17.71
C LEU A 318 -3.22 -4.06 -17.36
N GLY A 319 -3.33 -2.76 -17.66
CA GLY A 319 -2.28 -1.76 -17.47
C GLY A 319 -1.86 -1.55 -16.02
N HIS A 320 -0.83 -0.72 -15.80
CA HIS A 320 -0.39 -0.34 -14.45
C HIS A 320 -1.46 0.50 -13.73
N ALA A 321 -1.46 0.50 -12.39
CA ALA A 321 -2.37 1.31 -11.57
C ALA A 321 -3.85 1.19 -11.98
N SER A 322 -4.29 -0.05 -12.23
CA SER A 322 -5.61 -0.37 -12.79
C SER A 322 -6.36 -1.38 -11.91
N VAL A 323 -7.69 -1.44 -12.03
CA VAL A 323 -8.52 -2.39 -11.27
C VAL A 323 -9.52 -3.09 -12.16
N LEU A 324 -9.72 -4.39 -11.93
CA LEU A 324 -10.95 -5.08 -12.33
C LEU A 324 -11.85 -5.24 -11.11
N GLN A 325 -13.03 -4.64 -11.17
CA GLN A 325 -14.08 -4.76 -10.17
C GLN A 325 -14.80 -6.11 -10.31
N SER A 326 -15.42 -6.56 -9.22
CA SER A 326 -16.19 -7.80 -9.22
C SER A 326 -17.22 -7.84 -10.35
N GLY A 327 -17.17 -8.89 -11.18
CA GLY A 327 -18.04 -9.08 -12.33
C GLY A 327 -17.45 -8.61 -13.66
N GLU A 328 -16.35 -7.85 -13.65
CA GLU A 328 -15.69 -7.39 -14.87
C GLU A 328 -14.83 -8.50 -15.52
N SER A 329 -14.79 -8.48 -16.84
CA SER A 329 -14.01 -9.40 -17.65
C SER A 329 -13.33 -8.70 -18.82
N ILE A 330 -12.04 -8.95 -19.04
CA ILE A 330 -11.34 -8.50 -20.25
C ILE A 330 -11.42 -9.61 -21.31
N PRO A 331 -11.91 -9.34 -22.54
CA PRO A 331 -11.93 -10.31 -23.63
C PRO A 331 -10.53 -10.75 -24.10
N ASP A 332 -10.47 -11.81 -24.90
CA ASP A 332 -9.22 -12.32 -25.48
C ASP A 332 -8.52 -11.27 -26.35
N GLY A 333 -7.23 -11.04 -26.08
CA GLY A 333 -6.37 -10.13 -26.85
C GLY A 333 -6.65 -8.63 -26.65
N GLU A 334 -7.60 -8.26 -25.80
CA GLU A 334 -7.88 -6.84 -25.51
C GLU A 334 -6.95 -6.28 -24.43
N HIS A 335 -6.67 -4.98 -24.53
CA HIS A 335 -5.88 -4.24 -23.54
C HIS A 335 -6.77 -3.23 -22.84
N TRP A 336 -6.75 -3.24 -21.51
CA TRP A 336 -7.54 -2.36 -20.66
C TRP A 336 -6.64 -1.70 -19.61
N HIS A 337 -7.04 -0.54 -19.10
CA HIS A 337 -6.31 0.18 -18.05
C HIS A 337 -7.22 1.16 -17.30
N GLY A 338 -6.81 1.57 -16.11
CA GLY A 338 -7.54 2.53 -15.28
C GLY A 338 -8.32 1.92 -14.12
N SER A 339 -8.94 2.81 -13.35
CA SER A 339 -9.86 2.57 -12.26
C SER A 339 -11.02 3.55 -12.39
N PRO A 340 -12.18 3.14 -12.94
CA PRO A 340 -12.49 1.82 -13.52
C PRO A 340 -11.65 1.47 -14.75
N ALA A 341 -11.58 0.19 -15.12
CA ALA A 341 -10.82 -0.22 -16.30
C ALA A 341 -11.58 0.12 -17.59
N GLU A 342 -10.88 0.76 -18.52
CA GLU A 342 -11.35 1.16 -19.85
C GLU A 342 -10.45 0.55 -20.92
N ARG A 343 -10.96 0.34 -22.13
CA ARG A 343 -10.18 -0.24 -23.24
C ARG A 343 -9.10 0.74 -23.74
N THR A 344 -7.96 0.20 -24.16
CA THR A 344 -6.83 0.95 -24.72
C THR A 344 -6.12 0.19 -25.83
N ASP A 345 -5.31 0.89 -26.62
CA ASP A 345 -4.44 0.32 -27.64
C ASP A 345 -2.98 0.16 -27.15
N VAL A 346 -2.68 0.60 -25.91
CA VAL A 346 -1.34 0.50 -25.34
C VAL A 346 -0.94 -0.96 -25.12
N ASP A 347 0.19 -1.38 -25.71
CA ASP A 347 0.83 -2.65 -25.40
C ASP A 347 1.75 -2.50 -24.17
N TYR A 348 1.40 -3.18 -23.08
CA TYR A 348 2.17 -3.16 -21.83
C TYR A 348 3.30 -4.20 -21.81
N VAL A 349 3.31 -5.18 -22.73
CA VAL A 349 4.40 -6.16 -22.88
C VAL A 349 5.47 -5.65 -23.85
N ARG A 350 6.24 -4.65 -23.41
CA ARG A 350 7.20 -3.92 -24.27
C ARG A 350 8.56 -4.59 -24.47
N VAL A 351 8.74 -5.83 -24.01
CA VAL A 351 10.01 -6.56 -24.13
C VAL A 351 9.88 -7.80 -25.02
N PRO A 352 10.73 -7.96 -26.05
CA PRO A 352 10.71 -9.15 -26.90
C PRO A 352 10.96 -10.45 -26.13
N ALA A 353 10.32 -11.55 -26.56
CA ALA A 353 10.56 -12.86 -26.00
C ALA A 353 12.02 -13.32 -26.20
N ALA A 354 12.52 -14.13 -25.27
CA ALA A 354 13.85 -14.75 -25.37
C ALA A 354 13.76 -16.26 -25.08
N ARG A 355 14.82 -17.01 -25.43
CA ARG A 355 14.84 -18.47 -25.24
C ARG A 355 14.84 -18.82 -23.74
N CYS A 356 13.68 -19.23 -23.22
CA CYS A 356 13.51 -19.64 -21.83
C CYS A 356 12.70 -20.95 -21.73
N GLY A 357 13.37 -22.09 -21.88
CA GLY A 357 12.75 -23.41 -21.80
C GLY A 357 12.45 -23.89 -20.37
N THR A 358 11.67 -24.96 -20.25
CA THR A 358 11.30 -25.59 -18.96
C THR A 358 12.52 -26.07 -18.18
N LEU A 359 13.52 -26.66 -18.86
CA LEU A 359 14.76 -27.12 -18.23
C LEU A 359 15.48 -25.99 -17.51
N ARG A 360 15.57 -24.80 -18.12
CA ARG A 360 16.21 -23.62 -17.53
C ARG A 360 15.52 -23.21 -16.22
N ARG A 361 14.18 -23.19 -16.21
CA ARG A 361 13.39 -22.89 -15.01
C ARG A 361 13.58 -23.95 -13.92
N ALA A 362 13.60 -25.22 -14.30
CA ALA A 362 13.81 -26.32 -13.38
C ALA A 362 15.20 -26.26 -12.73
N LEU A 363 16.26 -26.07 -13.53
CA LEU A 363 17.63 -25.92 -13.03
C LEU A 363 17.80 -24.69 -12.15
N PHE A 364 17.14 -23.58 -12.47
CA PHE A 364 17.14 -22.39 -11.62
C PHE A 364 16.45 -22.64 -10.27
N GLY A 365 15.29 -23.29 -10.28
CA GLY A 365 14.58 -23.71 -9.07
C GLY A 365 15.43 -24.67 -8.23
N LEU A 366 16.04 -25.68 -8.85
CA LEU A 366 16.93 -26.63 -8.20
C LEU A 366 18.15 -25.93 -7.60
N GLY A 367 18.81 -25.04 -8.35
CA GLY A 367 19.94 -24.25 -7.85
C GLY A 367 19.55 -23.39 -6.66
N THR A 368 18.33 -22.85 -6.64
CA THR A 368 17.78 -22.11 -5.50
C THR A 368 17.58 -23.02 -4.28
N VAL A 369 17.02 -24.22 -4.47
CA VAL A 369 16.85 -25.23 -3.40
C VAL A 369 18.22 -25.63 -2.83
N VAL A 370 19.17 -25.97 -3.70
CA VAL A 370 20.54 -26.33 -3.29
C VAL A 370 21.18 -25.18 -2.53
N GLN A 371 21.11 -23.95 -3.03
CA GLN A 371 21.68 -22.80 -2.33
C GLN A 371 20.99 -22.55 -0.97
N LEU A 372 19.67 -22.68 -0.89
CA LEU A 372 18.94 -22.53 0.37
C LEU A 372 19.40 -23.57 1.40
N PHE A 373 19.33 -24.85 1.04
CA PHE A 373 19.57 -25.94 1.98
C PHE A 373 21.05 -26.20 2.26
N VAL A 374 21.94 -26.08 1.27
CA VAL A 374 23.37 -26.42 1.44
C VAL A 374 24.17 -25.22 1.97
N LEU A 375 23.79 -23.99 1.62
CA LEU A 375 24.52 -22.79 2.03
C LEU A 375 23.79 -22.01 3.13
N TRP A 376 22.60 -21.48 2.84
CA TRP A 376 21.96 -20.49 3.72
C TRP A 376 21.46 -21.09 5.03
N VAL A 377 20.87 -22.29 5.00
CA VAL A 377 20.34 -22.95 6.19
C VAL A 377 21.46 -23.33 7.19
N PRO A 378 22.54 -24.04 6.80
CA PRO A 378 23.64 -24.34 7.70
C PRO A 378 24.33 -23.07 8.19
N LEU A 379 24.51 -22.07 7.32
CA LEU A 379 25.10 -20.79 7.71
C LEU A 379 24.22 -20.06 8.75
N SER A 380 22.90 -20.14 8.63
CA SER A 380 21.99 -19.52 9.59
C SER A 380 22.00 -20.26 10.93
N VAL A 381 21.83 -21.59 10.91
CA VAL A 381 21.73 -22.40 12.15
C VAL A 381 23.09 -22.57 12.81
N GLY A 382 24.08 -23.04 12.06
CA GLY A 382 25.45 -23.28 12.54
C GLY A 382 26.22 -21.99 12.75
N GLY A 383 26.02 -20.97 11.90
CA GLY A 383 26.60 -19.65 12.12
C GLY A 383 26.02 -18.94 13.34
N ALA A 384 24.71 -19.07 13.60
CA ALA A 384 24.14 -18.60 14.86
C ALA A 384 24.74 -19.33 16.07
N TYR A 385 24.92 -20.65 16.00
CA TYR A 385 25.59 -21.41 17.06
C TYR A 385 27.03 -20.92 17.29
N LEU A 386 27.85 -20.84 16.23
CA LEU A 386 29.24 -20.37 16.34
C LEU A 386 29.32 -18.93 16.87
N LEU A 387 28.38 -18.07 16.46
CA LEU A 387 28.31 -16.70 16.97
C LEU A 387 28.01 -16.67 18.48
N LEU A 388 27.20 -17.60 18.99
CA LEU A 388 26.89 -17.72 20.41
C LEU A 388 28.01 -18.36 21.24
N THR A 389 28.75 -19.34 20.69
CA THR A 389 29.73 -20.14 21.47
C THR A 389 31.19 -19.74 21.26
N GLU A 390 31.57 -19.33 20.06
CA GLU A 390 32.99 -19.11 19.70
C GLU A 390 33.42 -17.65 19.79
N ILE A 391 32.47 -16.71 19.88
CA ILE A 391 32.84 -15.31 20.14
C ILE A 391 33.02 -15.16 21.65
N PRO A 392 34.26 -14.98 22.16
CA PRO A 392 34.53 -15.03 23.60
C PRO A 392 33.74 -13.98 24.39
N ALA A 393 33.50 -12.82 23.79
CA ALA A 393 32.66 -11.77 24.37
C ALA A 393 31.18 -12.17 24.48
N LEU A 394 30.64 -12.97 23.55
CA LEU A 394 29.28 -13.49 23.64
C LEU A 394 29.21 -14.71 24.57
N ASN A 395 30.21 -15.59 24.55
CA ASN A 395 30.27 -16.75 25.43
C ASN A 395 30.47 -16.35 26.92
N GLN A 396 31.22 -15.28 27.20
CA GLN A 396 31.31 -14.72 28.56
C GLN A 396 29.97 -14.18 29.07
N VAL A 397 29.12 -13.69 28.16
CA VAL A 397 27.78 -13.16 28.47
C VAL A 397 26.71 -14.27 28.54
N LEU A 398 26.85 -15.31 27.73
CA LEU A 398 25.86 -16.38 27.50
C LEU A 398 26.22 -17.74 28.14
N GLY A 399 27.39 -17.84 28.75
CA GLY A 399 27.94 -19.09 29.27
C GLY A 399 27.21 -19.60 30.53
N PRO A 400 27.36 -20.89 30.87
CA PRO A 400 26.76 -21.47 32.08
C PRO A 400 27.29 -20.76 33.34
N GLY A 401 26.39 -20.08 34.08
CA GLY A 401 26.73 -19.32 35.29
C GLY A 401 27.13 -17.86 35.08
N ALA A 402 26.98 -17.32 33.87
CA ALA A 402 27.48 -15.99 33.51
C ALA A 402 26.74 -14.82 34.20
N THR A 403 25.42 -14.87 34.38
CA THR A 403 24.65 -13.80 35.02
C THR A 403 23.30 -14.33 35.52
N HIS A 404 22.77 -13.78 36.60
CA HIS A 404 21.39 -14.06 37.04
C HIS A 404 20.47 -12.97 36.50
N VAL A 405 19.21 -13.25 36.18
CA VAL A 405 18.19 -12.23 35.78
C VAL A 405 18.13 -10.99 36.70
N THR A 406 18.53 -11.13 37.97
CA THR A 406 18.59 -10.06 38.97
C THR A 406 19.89 -9.26 38.98
N SER A 407 20.93 -9.66 38.23
CA SER A 407 22.24 -9.00 38.24
C SER A 407 22.28 -7.81 37.29
N ALA A 408 22.95 -6.74 37.71
CA ALA A 408 23.18 -5.56 36.87
C ALA A 408 24.00 -5.90 35.61
N THR A 409 24.82 -6.94 35.68
CA THR A 409 25.67 -7.42 34.58
C THR A 409 24.87 -7.84 33.35
N LEU A 410 23.73 -8.53 33.50
CA LEU A 410 22.90 -8.94 32.36
C LEU A 410 22.42 -7.75 31.53
N TYR A 411 22.04 -6.65 32.20
CA TYR A 411 21.59 -5.43 31.52
C TYR A 411 22.74 -4.69 30.84
N VAL A 412 23.94 -4.70 31.43
CA VAL A 412 25.15 -4.14 30.80
C VAL A 412 25.51 -4.94 29.55
N ASP A 413 25.44 -6.26 29.61
CA ASP A 413 25.75 -7.13 28.49
C ASP A 413 24.73 -7.00 27.36
N ALA A 414 23.43 -6.95 27.69
CA ALA A 414 22.38 -6.66 26.73
C ALA A 414 22.60 -5.30 26.05
N LEU A 415 23.07 -4.30 26.80
CA LEU A 415 23.35 -2.95 26.30
C LEU A 415 24.49 -2.97 25.28
N ILE A 416 25.61 -3.59 25.64
CA ILE A 416 26.79 -3.70 24.76
C ILE A 416 26.43 -4.50 23.51
N LEU A 417 25.82 -5.69 23.67
CA LEU A 417 25.49 -6.57 22.56
C LEU A 417 24.50 -5.91 21.60
N SER A 418 23.43 -5.32 22.13
CA SER A 418 22.43 -4.63 21.29
C SER A 418 23.01 -3.42 20.58
N ALA A 419 23.89 -2.63 21.23
CA ALA A 419 24.55 -1.50 20.60
C ALA A 419 25.47 -1.95 19.45
N VAL A 420 26.33 -2.94 19.70
CA VAL A 420 27.24 -3.47 18.68
C VAL A 420 26.48 -4.06 17.50
N LEU A 421 25.47 -4.90 17.75
CA LEU A 421 24.68 -5.51 16.68
C LEU A 421 23.86 -4.48 15.91
N PHE A 422 23.19 -3.55 16.59
CA PHE A 422 22.34 -2.56 15.96
C PHE A 422 23.15 -1.55 15.14
N PHE A 423 24.14 -0.88 15.74
CA PHE A 423 24.94 0.12 15.04
C PHE A 423 25.95 -0.50 14.08
N GLY A 424 26.49 -1.68 14.40
CA GLY A 424 27.34 -2.44 13.49
C GLY A 424 26.59 -2.87 12.23
N SER A 425 25.38 -3.43 12.36
CA SER A 425 24.56 -3.80 11.20
C SER A 425 24.09 -2.59 10.38
N LEU A 426 23.87 -1.44 11.02
CA LEU A 426 23.59 -0.18 10.34
C LEU A 426 24.75 0.23 9.41
N VAL A 427 25.97 0.28 9.93
CA VAL A 427 27.17 0.70 9.17
C VAL A 427 27.51 -0.33 8.10
N LEU A 428 27.58 -1.62 8.45
CA LEU A 428 27.85 -2.70 7.50
C LEU A 428 26.77 -2.76 6.41
N GLY A 429 25.51 -2.54 6.77
CA GLY A 429 24.40 -2.47 5.84
C GLY A 429 24.59 -1.35 4.81
N LEU A 430 24.96 -0.13 5.24
CA LEU A 430 25.23 0.98 4.31
C LEU A 430 26.40 0.67 3.38
N VAL A 431 27.52 0.18 3.92
CA VAL A 431 28.69 -0.19 3.10
C VAL A 431 28.30 -1.25 2.07
N TRP A 432 27.58 -2.29 2.49
CA TRP A 432 27.10 -3.34 1.62
C TRP A 432 26.19 -2.81 0.50
N LEU A 433 25.23 -1.95 0.84
CA LEU A 433 24.26 -1.39 -0.10
C LEU A 433 24.89 -0.47 -1.15
N PHE A 434 25.93 0.29 -0.78
CA PHE A 434 26.59 1.21 -1.70
C PHE A 434 27.67 0.55 -2.58
N THR A 435 28.12 -0.65 -2.21
CA THR A 435 29.22 -1.34 -2.91
C THR A 435 28.75 -2.53 -3.72
N VAL A 436 28.13 -3.53 -3.08
CA VAL A 436 27.83 -4.83 -3.72
C VAL A 436 26.87 -4.68 -4.90
N PRO A 437 25.70 -4.03 -4.78
CA PRO A 437 24.79 -3.90 -5.92
C PRO A 437 25.43 -3.14 -7.10
N ARG A 438 26.39 -2.25 -6.84
CA ARG A 438 27.09 -1.46 -7.86
C ARG A 438 28.11 -2.30 -8.63
N LEU A 439 28.78 -3.23 -7.96
CA LEU A 439 29.65 -4.21 -8.61
C LEU A 439 28.83 -5.20 -9.44
N LEU A 440 27.70 -5.66 -8.89
CA LEU A 440 26.81 -6.59 -9.60
C LEU A 440 26.16 -5.95 -10.83
N SER A 441 25.85 -4.65 -10.79
CA SER A 441 25.19 -3.96 -11.90
C SER A 441 26.06 -3.83 -13.14
N LEU A 442 27.39 -3.92 -13.02
CA LEU A 442 28.32 -3.95 -14.15
C LEU A 442 28.05 -5.11 -15.12
N THR A 443 27.41 -6.18 -14.64
CA THR A 443 27.06 -7.35 -15.46
C THR A 443 25.78 -7.16 -16.29
N ILE A 444 25.01 -6.10 -16.02
CA ILE A 444 23.71 -5.84 -16.64
C ILE A 444 23.81 -4.63 -17.56
N LYS A 445 23.86 -4.89 -18.87
CA LYS A 445 23.78 -3.84 -19.90
C LYS A 445 22.35 -3.28 -20.01
N PRO A 446 22.17 -1.94 -19.98
CA PRO A 446 20.88 -1.30 -20.26
C PRO A 446 20.35 -1.68 -21.64
N ASP A 447 19.03 -1.74 -21.76
CA ASP A 447 18.24 -2.01 -22.98
C ASP A 447 18.50 -3.35 -23.67
N LYS A 448 19.42 -4.16 -23.15
CA LYS A 448 19.65 -5.53 -23.60
C LYS A 448 18.58 -6.46 -23.05
N VAL A 449 17.99 -7.27 -23.93
CA VAL A 449 17.04 -8.32 -23.56
C VAL A 449 17.80 -9.52 -23.01
N TYR A 450 17.42 -9.96 -21.81
CA TYR A 450 17.95 -11.16 -21.17
C TYR A 450 16.85 -12.20 -20.96
N PRO A 451 17.14 -13.50 -21.16
CA PRO A 451 16.22 -14.57 -20.77
C PRO A 451 16.07 -14.62 -19.24
N LEU A 452 14.85 -14.89 -18.75
CA LEU A 452 14.57 -15.11 -17.34
C LEU A 452 15.35 -16.33 -16.79
N TYR A 453 15.50 -16.40 -15.48
CA TYR A 453 16.08 -17.56 -14.78
C TYR A 453 17.53 -17.90 -15.21
N GLY A 454 18.32 -16.87 -15.52
CA GLY A 454 19.77 -16.98 -15.68
C GLY A 454 20.54 -16.17 -14.64
N LEU A 455 21.86 -16.11 -14.79
CA LEU A 455 22.73 -15.31 -13.93
C LEU A 455 22.29 -13.84 -13.87
N GLN A 456 22.08 -13.18 -15.01
CA GLN A 456 21.68 -11.77 -15.05
C GLN A 456 20.33 -11.53 -14.39
N TYR A 457 19.39 -12.48 -14.51
CA TYR A 457 18.13 -12.43 -13.79
C TYR A 457 18.32 -12.53 -12.27
N SER A 458 19.15 -13.48 -11.80
CA SER A 458 19.51 -13.59 -10.37
C SER A 458 20.15 -12.32 -9.83
N LEU A 459 21.12 -11.76 -10.57
CA LEU A 459 21.83 -10.55 -10.19
C LEU A 459 20.90 -9.34 -10.16
N HIS A 460 20.03 -9.18 -11.17
CA HIS A 460 19.00 -8.13 -11.18
C HIS A 460 18.07 -8.22 -9.97
N ARG A 461 17.53 -9.43 -9.69
CA ARG A 461 16.63 -9.65 -8.53
C ARG A 461 17.35 -9.42 -7.20
N LEU A 462 18.65 -9.74 -7.13
CA LEU A 462 19.46 -9.50 -5.94
C LEU A 462 19.73 -8.00 -5.74
N ILE A 463 20.08 -7.26 -6.79
CA ILE A 463 20.21 -5.80 -6.76
C ILE A 463 18.91 -5.18 -6.25
N ALA A 464 17.78 -5.47 -6.91
CA ALA A 464 16.46 -4.96 -6.50
C ALA A 464 16.12 -5.32 -5.04
N ARG A 465 16.48 -6.52 -4.56
CA ARG A 465 16.24 -6.89 -3.15
C ARG A 465 17.07 -6.05 -2.19
N MET A 466 18.36 -5.86 -2.49
CA MET A 466 19.28 -5.13 -1.62
C MET A 466 18.93 -3.63 -1.60
N THR A 467 18.72 -3.02 -2.76
CA THR A 467 18.57 -1.56 -2.87
C THR A 467 17.17 -1.05 -2.48
N ASN A 468 16.22 -1.95 -2.19
CA ASN A 468 14.87 -1.61 -1.69
C ASN A 468 14.65 -2.04 -0.22
N VAL A 469 15.70 -2.04 0.61
CA VAL A 469 15.59 -2.27 2.05
C VAL A 469 14.90 -1.07 2.72
N LYS A 470 13.68 -1.28 3.22
CA LYS A 470 12.82 -0.22 3.78
C LYS A 470 13.44 0.55 4.95
N PHE A 471 14.30 -0.09 5.75
CA PHE A 471 14.91 0.51 6.93
C PHE A 471 15.60 1.85 6.62
N PHE A 472 16.39 1.90 5.54
CA PHE A 472 17.12 3.10 5.15
C PHE A 472 16.21 4.16 4.49
N GLY A 473 15.18 3.72 3.75
CA GLY A 473 14.13 4.61 3.26
C GLY A 473 13.40 5.33 4.40
N TRP A 474 13.05 4.62 5.48
CA TRP A 474 12.45 5.24 6.68
C TRP A 474 13.40 6.19 7.40
N LEU A 475 14.69 5.81 7.51
CA LEU A 475 15.71 6.62 8.19
C LEU A 475 15.97 7.95 7.46
N PHE A 476 16.14 7.92 6.14
CA PHE A 476 16.54 9.10 5.38
C PHE A 476 15.39 9.84 4.70
N GLY A 477 14.25 9.19 4.40
CA GLY A 477 13.09 9.82 3.75
C GLY A 477 12.52 10.99 4.56
N ASP A 478 11.64 11.80 3.97
CA ASP A 478 11.08 13.03 4.55
C ASP A 478 12.17 13.98 5.10
N SER A 479 13.37 13.91 4.55
CA SER A 479 14.51 14.69 5.00
C SER A 479 15.43 15.01 3.83
N SER A 480 16.24 16.05 3.96
CA SER A 480 17.29 16.41 3.00
C SER A 480 18.30 15.28 2.74
N TYR A 481 18.49 14.38 3.71
CA TYR A 481 19.48 13.31 3.63
C TYR A 481 19.10 12.21 2.64
N ILE A 482 17.82 12.09 2.27
CA ILE A 482 17.35 11.08 1.30
C ILE A 482 18.03 11.25 -0.06
N VAL A 483 18.31 12.48 -0.47
CA VAL A 483 18.93 12.75 -1.76
C VAL A 483 20.36 12.22 -1.80
N HIS A 484 21.11 12.39 -0.71
CA HIS A 484 22.45 11.82 -0.60
C HIS A 484 22.39 10.30 -0.59
N TYR A 485 21.47 9.72 0.19
CA TYR A 485 21.26 8.27 0.21
C TYR A 485 20.96 7.70 -1.19
N LEU A 486 20.01 8.27 -1.92
CA LEU A 486 19.63 7.82 -3.27
C LEU A 486 20.77 8.02 -4.29
N ARG A 487 21.53 9.12 -4.20
CA ARG A 487 22.73 9.34 -5.04
C ARG A 487 23.80 8.27 -4.80
N PHE A 488 24.10 7.96 -3.53
CA PHE A 488 25.06 6.91 -3.20
C PHE A 488 24.56 5.52 -3.62
N LEU A 489 23.25 5.28 -3.54
CA LEU A 489 22.62 4.05 -3.97
C LEU A 489 22.72 3.84 -5.49
N GLY A 490 22.62 4.92 -6.28
CA GLY A 490 22.87 4.90 -7.72
C GLY A 490 22.00 5.83 -8.57
N TYR A 491 21.09 6.60 -7.98
CA TYR A 491 20.22 7.52 -8.72
C TYR A 491 21.05 8.67 -9.31
N ASP A 492 20.70 9.06 -10.53
CA ASP A 492 21.17 10.30 -11.12
C ASP A 492 20.30 11.47 -10.63
N LEU A 493 20.83 12.13 -9.60
CA LEU A 493 20.35 13.40 -9.05
C LEU A 493 21.48 14.44 -9.22
N SER A 494 21.96 14.63 -10.44
CA SER A 494 23.16 15.44 -10.74
C SER A 494 23.01 16.94 -10.39
N LYS A 495 21.80 17.51 -10.49
CA LYS A 495 21.46 18.84 -9.98
C LYS A 495 20.32 18.71 -8.97
N VAL A 496 20.63 18.98 -7.70
CA VAL A 496 19.66 18.86 -6.60
C VAL A 496 19.33 20.25 -6.11
N GLU A 497 18.07 20.62 -6.24
CA GLU A 497 17.46 21.70 -5.46
C GLU A 497 16.89 21.09 -4.19
N GLN A 498 17.52 21.40 -3.07
CA GLN A 498 17.07 20.88 -1.78
C GLN A 498 15.77 21.55 -1.36
N THR A 499 14.83 20.77 -0.82
CA THR A 499 13.57 21.28 -0.27
C THR A 499 13.42 20.97 1.21
N GLY A 500 14.32 20.16 1.78
CA GLY A 500 14.15 19.67 3.13
C GLY A 500 13.42 18.34 3.24
N SER A 501 12.61 17.98 2.23
CA SER A 501 11.80 16.75 2.15
C SER A 501 11.61 16.31 0.68
N ASN A 502 12.71 16.16 -0.07
CA ASN A 502 12.66 15.89 -1.51
C ASN A 502 12.01 14.56 -1.92
N PHE A 503 12.13 13.54 -1.06
CA PHE A 503 11.55 12.21 -1.27
C PHE A 503 10.99 11.69 0.05
N GLY A 504 9.82 11.06 -0.02
CA GLY A 504 9.21 10.33 1.09
C GLY A 504 9.97 9.06 1.48
N THR A 505 9.37 8.25 2.34
CA THR A 505 10.03 7.07 2.92
C THR A 505 9.84 5.78 2.13
N HIS A 506 8.80 5.72 1.29
CA HIS A 506 8.44 4.59 0.47
C HIS A 506 8.84 4.84 -1.00
N VAL A 507 10.13 4.96 -1.26
CA VAL A 507 10.69 4.99 -2.63
C VAL A 507 11.22 3.60 -2.98
N GLN A 508 10.87 3.10 -4.17
CA GLN A 508 11.37 1.84 -4.70
C GLN A 508 11.66 1.88 -6.19
N HIS A 509 12.46 0.93 -6.66
CA HIS A 509 12.91 0.81 -8.05
C HIS A 509 13.23 -0.65 -8.42
N GLU A 510 13.35 -0.97 -9.71
CA GLU A 510 13.96 -2.25 -10.14
C GLU A 510 15.49 -2.15 -10.15
N SER A 511 16.04 -1.02 -10.62
CA SER A 511 17.47 -0.70 -10.58
C SER A 511 17.69 0.74 -10.16
N PRO A 512 18.57 1.06 -9.19
CA PRO A 512 18.84 2.47 -8.87
C PRO A 512 19.69 3.16 -9.94
N TYR A 513 20.47 2.39 -10.71
CA TYR A 513 21.47 2.89 -11.67
C TYR A 513 20.89 3.42 -12.98
N LEU A 514 19.59 3.21 -13.21
CA LEU A 514 18.87 3.60 -14.41
C LEU A 514 17.68 4.51 -14.07
N THR A 515 17.83 5.28 -13.00
CA THR A 515 16.83 6.23 -12.52
C THR A 515 17.43 7.62 -12.52
N THR A 516 16.84 8.52 -13.30
CA THR A 516 17.19 9.94 -13.32
C THR A 516 15.98 10.75 -12.84
N VAL A 517 16.20 11.70 -11.93
CA VAL A 517 15.16 12.64 -11.49
C VAL A 517 15.69 14.05 -11.67
N GLY A 518 14.96 14.86 -12.44
CA GLY A 518 15.36 16.22 -12.78
C GLY A 518 15.37 17.18 -11.58
N SER A 519 16.16 18.25 -11.69
CA SER A 519 16.30 19.30 -10.67
C SER A 519 14.95 19.93 -10.30
N GLY A 520 14.78 20.36 -9.06
CA GLY A 520 13.54 20.98 -8.57
C GLY A 520 12.37 20.01 -8.39
N THR A 521 12.55 18.71 -8.67
CA THR A 521 11.50 17.70 -8.51
C THR A 521 11.34 17.31 -7.04
N MET A 522 10.09 17.27 -6.58
CA MET A 522 9.72 16.76 -5.26
C MET A 522 8.87 15.51 -5.43
N VAL A 523 9.20 14.47 -4.68
CA VAL A 523 8.42 13.24 -4.59
C VAL A 523 7.89 13.17 -3.16
N ALA A 524 6.58 13.06 -3.03
CA ALA A 524 5.93 12.72 -1.77
C ALA A 524 6.24 11.25 -1.46
N ASP A 525 5.24 10.37 -1.33
CA ASP A 525 5.50 9.01 -0.84
C ASP A 525 5.06 7.88 -1.78
N GLY A 526 5.60 6.67 -1.62
CA GLY A 526 5.12 5.49 -2.36
C GLY A 526 5.49 5.43 -3.85
N LEU A 527 6.54 6.13 -4.28
CA LEU A 527 7.04 6.08 -5.67
C LEU A 527 7.62 4.71 -6.01
N SER A 528 7.12 4.09 -7.08
CA SER A 528 7.68 2.88 -7.68
C SER A 528 8.23 3.16 -9.07
N VAL A 529 9.55 3.19 -9.23
CA VAL A 529 10.21 3.34 -10.53
C VAL A 529 10.27 1.98 -11.22
N MET A 530 9.54 1.83 -12.33
CA MET A 530 9.41 0.58 -13.07
C MET A 530 10.38 0.55 -14.25
N ASN A 531 11.67 0.57 -13.94
CA ASN A 531 12.76 0.57 -14.91
C ASN A 531 13.26 -0.83 -15.29
N ALA A 532 12.41 -1.85 -15.11
CA ALA A 532 12.58 -3.16 -15.70
C ALA A 532 11.25 -3.65 -16.27
N GLU A 533 11.29 -4.15 -17.50
CA GLU A 533 10.19 -4.70 -18.27
C GLU A 533 10.34 -6.21 -18.34
N PHE A 534 9.21 -6.93 -18.32
CA PHE A 534 9.21 -8.39 -18.26
C PHE A 534 8.17 -8.95 -19.23
N SER A 535 8.54 -10.01 -19.93
CA SER A 535 7.62 -10.91 -20.61
C SER A 535 7.55 -12.23 -19.85
N GLY A 536 6.78 -13.19 -20.36
CA GLY A 536 6.78 -14.55 -19.85
C GLY A 536 8.16 -15.23 -19.91
N THR A 537 9.12 -14.73 -20.72
CA THR A 537 10.39 -15.44 -21.00
C THR A 537 11.64 -14.58 -20.88
N SER A 538 11.51 -13.26 -20.84
CA SER A 538 12.63 -12.32 -20.86
C SER A 538 12.40 -11.13 -19.93
N PHE A 539 13.48 -10.39 -19.66
CA PHE A 539 13.42 -9.08 -19.05
C PHE A 539 14.43 -8.14 -19.70
N ARG A 540 14.15 -6.83 -19.59
CA ARG A 540 15.05 -5.74 -20.01
C ARG A 540 15.02 -4.68 -18.93
N VAL A 541 16.18 -4.11 -18.60
CA VAL A 541 16.27 -2.92 -17.75
C VAL A 541 16.49 -1.71 -18.64
N SER A 542 15.71 -0.66 -18.44
CA SER A 542 15.70 0.52 -19.32
C SER A 542 15.74 1.79 -18.48
N ARG A 543 16.33 2.87 -19.00
CA ARG A 543 16.39 4.12 -18.25
C ARG A 543 14.99 4.70 -18.03
N THR A 544 14.73 5.18 -16.82
CA THR A 544 13.55 5.97 -16.47
C THR A 544 13.99 7.37 -16.06
N VAL A 545 13.39 8.38 -16.69
CA VAL A 545 13.67 9.80 -16.44
C VAL A 545 12.39 10.45 -15.95
N ILE A 546 12.45 11.08 -14.77
CA ILE A 546 11.40 11.95 -14.24
C ILE A 546 11.82 13.39 -14.51
N GLY A 547 10.98 14.14 -15.23
CA GLY A 547 11.28 15.50 -15.67
C GLY A 547 11.47 16.50 -14.51
N PRO A 548 12.29 17.55 -14.70
CA PRO A 548 12.58 18.56 -13.67
C PRO A 548 11.35 19.39 -13.29
N ARG A 549 11.43 20.04 -12.13
CA ARG A 549 10.40 20.93 -11.55
C ARG A 549 9.02 20.27 -11.41
N SER A 550 9.00 18.94 -11.35
CA SER A 550 7.78 18.17 -11.23
C SER A 550 7.45 17.86 -9.76
N PHE A 551 6.18 17.62 -9.48
CA PHE A 551 5.72 17.12 -8.19
C PHE A 551 5.11 15.74 -8.37
N LEU A 552 5.51 14.76 -7.56
CA LEU A 552 4.96 13.41 -7.56
C LEU A 552 4.24 13.16 -6.24
N GLY A 553 2.92 13.03 -6.29
CA GLY A 553 2.06 12.66 -5.17
C GLY A 553 2.21 11.20 -4.75
N ASN A 554 1.28 10.73 -3.91
CA ASN A 554 1.46 9.46 -3.23
C ASN A 554 1.14 8.25 -4.12
N ASN A 555 1.84 7.14 -3.89
CA ASN A 555 1.58 5.83 -4.49
C ASN A 555 1.66 5.77 -6.02
N ILE A 556 2.55 6.53 -6.65
CA ILE A 556 2.74 6.52 -8.11
C ILE A 556 3.54 5.29 -8.57
N ALA A 557 3.14 4.68 -9.68
CA ALA A 557 3.93 3.71 -10.43
C ALA A 557 4.44 4.37 -11.72
N TYR A 558 5.74 4.60 -11.82
CA TYR A 558 6.35 5.38 -12.90
C TYR A 558 7.11 4.47 -13.89
N PRO A 559 6.57 4.21 -15.10
CA PRO A 559 7.19 3.32 -16.08
C PRO A 559 8.43 3.91 -16.77
N SER A 560 9.31 3.03 -17.28
CA SER A 560 10.21 3.41 -18.39
C SER A 560 9.38 3.90 -19.58
N GLY A 561 9.76 5.01 -20.19
CA GLY A 561 9.02 5.58 -21.33
C GLY A 561 7.67 6.24 -20.98
N GLY A 562 7.45 6.65 -19.72
CA GLY A 562 6.31 7.49 -19.36
C GLY A 562 6.30 8.80 -20.15
N ARG A 563 5.12 9.26 -20.58
CA ARG A 563 4.91 10.45 -21.42
C ARG A 563 4.71 11.72 -20.58
N THR A 564 5.66 12.02 -19.70
CA THR A 564 5.67 13.25 -18.89
C THR A 564 7.01 13.96 -19.05
N GLY A 565 7.01 15.24 -19.36
CA GLY A 565 8.20 16.08 -19.49
C GLY A 565 8.39 17.00 -18.29
N GLU A 566 8.75 18.26 -18.52
CA GLU A 566 9.07 19.21 -17.45
C GLU A 566 7.83 19.79 -16.76
N ASN A 567 8.00 20.17 -15.49
CA ASN A 567 7.03 20.93 -14.71
C ASN A 567 5.65 20.27 -14.66
N THR A 568 5.60 18.98 -14.33
CA THR A 568 4.35 18.23 -14.23
C THR A 568 3.94 18.01 -12.77
N LEU A 569 2.65 18.14 -12.45
CA LEU A 569 2.11 17.71 -11.16
C LEU A 569 1.45 16.34 -11.35
N LEU A 570 2.00 15.30 -10.77
CA LEU A 570 1.46 13.95 -10.82
C LEU A 570 0.72 13.69 -9.52
N ALA A 571 -0.61 13.69 -9.54
CA ALA A 571 -1.41 13.57 -8.34
C ALA A 571 -1.34 12.17 -7.70
N THR A 572 -1.83 12.05 -6.47
CA THR A 572 -1.90 10.78 -5.75
C THR A 572 -2.63 9.71 -6.58
N LYS A 573 -2.04 8.51 -6.65
CA LYS A 573 -2.51 7.36 -7.44
C LYS A 573 -2.70 7.61 -8.95
N VAL A 574 -2.14 8.68 -9.52
CA VAL A 574 -2.26 8.92 -10.97
C VAL A 574 -1.59 7.79 -11.77
N MET A 575 -2.24 7.35 -12.84
CA MET A 575 -1.64 6.46 -13.83
C MET A 575 -0.77 7.28 -14.79
N ILE A 576 0.49 6.89 -14.96
CA ILE A 576 1.40 7.57 -15.90
C ILE A 576 1.14 7.08 -17.33
N PRO A 577 0.86 7.99 -18.30
CA PRO A 577 0.59 7.60 -19.67
C PRO A 577 1.85 7.03 -20.35
N LEU A 578 1.67 6.06 -21.25
CA LEU A 578 2.74 5.48 -22.07
C LEU A 578 2.66 5.89 -23.55
N ASP A 579 1.51 6.41 -23.95
CA ASP A 579 1.11 6.83 -25.27
C ASP A 579 0.66 8.30 -25.27
N GLY A 580 0.35 8.81 -26.47
CA GLY A 580 0.02 10.20 -26.68
C GLY A 580 1.22 11.16 -26.55
N GLU A 581 0.90 12.44 -26.48
CA GLU A 581 1.87 13.53 -26.36
C GLU A 581 2.55 13.55 -25.00
N VAL A 582 3.80 14.02 -24.98
CA VAL A 582 4.53 14.25 -23.73
C VAL A 582 3.86 15.42 -23.01
N ARG A 583 3.37 15.16 -21.79
CA ARG A 583 2.69 16.16 -20.96
C ARG A 583 3.70 17.06 -20.27
N GLU A 584 3.60 18.37 -20.46
CA GLU A 584 4.46 19.38 -19.84
C GLU A 584 3.63 20.54 -19.30
N ASN A 585 4.09 21.19 -18.23
CA ASN A 585 3.41 22.35 -17.63
C ASN A 585 1.95 22.09 -17.24
N VAL A 586 1.63 20.86 -16.86
CA VAL A 586 0.26 20.40 -16.59
C VAL A 586 0.25 19.49 -15.36
N GLY A 587 -0.87 19.44 -14.66
CA GLY A 587 -1.12 18.40 -13.66
C GLY A 587 -1.84 17.21 -14.28
N LEU A 588 -1.62 16.01 -13.75
CA LEU A 588 -2.30 14.78 -14.12
C LEU A 588 -2.93 14.14 -12.89
N LEU A 589 -4.19 13.74 -13.01
CA LEU A 589 -4.95 13.06 -11.96
C LEU A 589 -5.71 11.87 -12.56
N GLY A 590 -5.94 10.85 -11.74
CA GLY A 590 -6.81 9.72 -12.08
C GLY A 590 -6.12 8.57 -12.80
N ALA A 591 -6.90 7.52 -13.03
CA ALA A 591 -6.54 6.36 -13.81
C ALA A 591 -7.78 5.92 -14.62
N PRO A 592 -7.82 6.06 -15.96
CA PRO A 592 -6.83 6.73 -16.80
C PRO A 592 -6.60 8.18 -16.40
N CYS A 593 -5.41 8.72 -16.66
CA CYS A 593 -5.11 10.08 -16.26
C CYS A 593 -5.78 11.12 -17.16
N PHE A 594 -6.21 12.23 -16.57
CA PHE A 594 -6.67 13.43 -17.27
C PHE A 594 -5.91 14.67 -16.78
N GLY A 595 -5.95 15.74 -17.57
CA GLY A 595 -5.27 17.00 -17.25
C GLY A 595 -5.98 17.76 -16.13
N ILE A 596 -5.22 18.30 -15.20
CA ILE A 596 -5.65 19.26 -14.19
C ILE A 596 -4.69 20.47 -14.21
N PRO A 597 -5.08 21.63 -13.65
CA PRO A 597 -4.16 22.76 -13.52
C PRO A 597 -2.87 22.36 -12.81
N ARG A 598 -1.72 22.83 -13.32
CA ARG A 598 -0.39 22.55 -12.73
C ARG A 598 -0.26 23.11 -11.32
N THR A 599 -0.82 24.30 -11.09
CA THR A 599 -0.76 25.00 -9.82
C THR A 599 -2.06 25.78 -9.64
N VAL A 600 -2.54 25.88 -8.40
CA VAL A 600 -3.64 26.79 -8.02
C VAL A 600 -3.10 27.83 -7.03
N GLU A 601 -3.70 29.01 -6.96
CA GLU A 601 -3.23 30.16 -6.14
C GLU A 601 -3.01 29.80 -4.67
N ARG A 602 -3.82 28.89 -4.11
CA ARG A 602 -3.67 28.42 -2.73
C ARG A 602 -2.35 27.67 -2.47
N ASP A 603 -1.75 27.08 -3.49
CA ASP A 603 -0.50 26.31 -3.40
C ASP A 603 0.74 27.19 -3.47
N THR A 604 0.62 28.39 -4.05
CA THR A 604 1.72 29.37 -4.16
C THR A 604 1.83 30.29 -2.94
N ARG A 605 0.89 30.20 -1.98
CA ARG A 605 0.84 31.04 -0.76
C ARG A 605 2.17 31.08 0.00
N PHE A 606 2.96 30.00 -0.03
CA PHE A 606 4.22 29.87 0.69
C PHE A 606 5.47 29.91 -0.23
N ASP A 607 5.33 30.25 -1.51
CA ASP A 607 6.47 30.20 -2.44
C ASP A 607 7.57 31.20 -2.10
N HIS A 608 7.24 32.32 -1.46
CA HIS A 608 8.22 33.28 -0.94
C HIS A 608 9.22 32.62 0.04
N LEU A 609 8.82 31.58 0.79
CA LEU A 609 9.70 30.86 1.73
C LEU A 609 10.68 29.90 1.05
N ARG A 610 10.60 29.74 -0.28
CA ARG A 610 11.41 28.80 -1.07
C ARG A 610 12.61 29.46 -1.73
N THR A 611 12.79 30.77 -1.57
CA THR A 611 13.86 31.54 -2.20
C THR A 611 14.62 32.41 -1.20
N GLY A 612 15.81 32.86 -1.60
CA GLY A 612 16.59 33.83 -0.84
C GLY A 612 17.15 33.34 0.51
N ASP A 613 17.43 34.30 1.39
CA ASP A 613 18.10 34.05 2.68
C ASP A 613 17.22 33.36 3.70
N GLU A 614 15.93 33.66 3.67
CA GLU A 614 14.95 33.03 4.55
C GLU A 614 14.86 31.53 4.30
N PHE A 615 14.79 31.11 3.03
CA PHE A 615 14.86 29.71 2.65
C PHE A 615 16.12 29.02 3.18
N ARG A 616 17.31 29.64 3.01
CA ARG A 616 18.57 29.07 3.51
C ARG A 616 18.56 28.86 5.03
N ARG A 617 18.02 29.83 5.79
CA ARG A 617 17.88 29.72 7.25
C ARG A 617 16.89 28.62 7.65
N ASN A 618 15.73 28.57 6.98
CA ASN A 618 14.68 27.58 7.23
C ASN A 618 15.16 26.16 6.90
N LEU A 619 15.84 25.98 5.77
CA LEU A 619 16.43 24.70 5.40
C LEU A 619 17.50 24.27 6.40
N ALA A 620 18.37 25.18 6.86
CA ALA A 620 19.37 24.86 7.88
C ALA A 620 18.72 24.46 9.22
N ALA A 621 17.65 25.14 9.62
CA ALA A 621 16.88 24.80 10.82
C ALA A 621 16.19 23.44 10.68
N LYS A 622 15.53 23.19 9.54
CA LYS A 622 14.92 21.91 9.22
C LYS A 622 15.95 20.78 9.22
N ASN A 623 17.13 20.96 8.63
CA ASN A 623 18.21 19.96 8.64
C ASN A 623 18.65 19.59 10.05
N ARG A 624 18.82 20.57 10.94
CA ARG A 624 19.12 20.31 12.36
C ARG A 624 17.98 19.54 13.04
N TYR A 625 16.72 19.87 12.72
CA TYR A 625 15.58 19.14 13.24
C TYR A 625 15.53 17.70 12.73
N ASN A 626 15.75 17.48 11.44
CA ASN A 626 15.80 16.18 10.78
C ASN A 626 16.88 15.29 11.40
N LEU A 627 18.09 15.83 11.64
CA LEU A 627 19.14 15.07 12.31
C LEU A 627 18.75 14.62 13.72
N ARG A 628 18.08 15.50 14.49
CA ARG A 628 17.55 15.14 15.82
C ARG A 628 16.44 14.09 15.72
N THR A 629 15.58 14.18 14.72
CA THR A 629 14.53 13.19 14.44
C THR A 629 15.13 11.83 14.07
N MET A 630 16.16 11.80 13.23
CA MET A 630 16.87 10.57 12.86
C MET A 630 17.58 9.95 14.07
N ALA A 631 18.27 10.76 14.88
CA ALA A 631 18.93 10.29 16.10
C ALA A 631 17.90 9.74 17.11
N PHE A 632 16.78 10.44 17.31
CA PHE A 632 15.68 9.97 18.15
C PHE A 632 15.08 8.67 17.63
N TRP A 633 14.84 8.57 16.32
CA TRP A 633 14.33 7.35 15.71
C TRP A 633 15.27 6.16 15.87
N LEU A 634 16.57 6.36 15.64
CA LEU A 634 17.59 5.33 15.87
C LEU A 634 17.62 4.93 17.35
N PHE A 635 17.53 5.90 18.26
CA PHE A 635 17.47 5.65 19.70
C PHE A 635 16.25 4.82 20.10
N VAL A 636 15.04 5.19 19.66
CA VAL A 636 13.81 4.44 19.94
C VAL A 636 13.91 3.00 19.42
N ARG A 637 14.43 2.80 18.20
CA ARG A 637 14.61 1.45 17.66
C ARG A 637 15.71 0.66 18.35
N TRP A 638 16.79 1.31 18.76
CA TRP A 638 17.86 0.68 19.50
C TRP A 638 17.39 0.29 20.91
N VAL A 639 16.64 1.14 21.62
CA VAL A 639 16.04 0.81 22.91
C VAL A 639 15.09 -0.39 22.78
N HIS A 640 14.28 -0.43 21.73
CA HIS A 640 13.47 -1.62 21.42
C HIS A 640 14.34 -2.87 21.23
N ALA A 641 15.39 -2.79 20.41
CA ALA A 641 16.32 -3.89 20.19
C ALA A 641 17.07 -4.31 21.48
N PHE A 642 17.44 -3.36 22.33
CA PHE A 642 18.05 -3.57 23.62
C PHE A 642 17.14 -4.37 24.55
N VAL A 643 15.87 -3.97 24.71
CA VAL A 643 14.93 -4.69 25.56
C VAL A 643 14.64 -6.09 25.03
N LEU A 644 14.51 -6.25 23.70
CA LEU A 644 14.37 -7.58 23.10
C LEU A 644 15.62 -8.45 23.29
N THR A 645 16.81 -7.84 23.29
CA THR A 645 18.06 -8.54 23.59
C THR A 645 18.09 -8.95 25.07
N ALA A 646 17.69 -8.07 25.99
CA ALA A 646 17.58 -8.39 27.40
C ALA A 646 16.58 -9.53 27.67
N PHE A 647 15.43 -9.53 26.99
CA PHE A 647 14.48 -10.66 27.05
C PHE A 647 15.08 -11.95 26.51
N ALA A 648 15.87 -11.88 25.43
CA ALA A 648 16.54 -13.05 24.88
C ALA A 648 17.59 -13.60 25.86
N LEU A 649 18.41 -12.75 26.46
CA LEU A 649 19.40 -13.15 27.48
C LEU A 649 18.74 -13.73 28.72
N ALA A 650 17.68 -13.10 29.24
CA ALA A 650 16.93 -13.60 30.38
C ALA A 650 16.27 -14.96 30.09
N ALA A 651 15.74 -15.14 28.87
CA ALA A 651 15.16 -16.42 28.44
C ALA A 651 16.23 -17.53 28.34
N LEU A 652 17.47 -17.19 27.96
CA LEU A 652 18.59 -18.11 27.91
C LEU A 652 19.11 -18.47 29.32
N ASP A 653 19.20 -17.51 30.24
CA ASP A 653 19.58 -17.76 31.65
C ASP A 653 18.57 -18.71 32.33
N MET A 654 17.28 -18.41 32.19
CA MET A 654 16.20 -19.21 32.78
C MET A 654 15.92 -20.53 32.04
N TYR A 655 16.56 -20.75 30.88
CA TYR A 655 16.35 -21.96 30.06
C TYR A 655 16.74 -23.24 30.82
N GLY A 656 17.78 -23.20 31.66
CA GLY A 656 18.20 -24.38 32.43
C GLY A 656 17.13 -24.89 33.42
N VAL A 657 16.25 -24.00 33.89
CA VAL A 657 15.19 -24.33 34.87
C VAL A 657 13.87 -24.65 34.20
N PHE A 658 13.45 -23.81 33.23
CA PHE A 658 12.11 -23.88 32.63
C PHE A 658 12.11 -24.44 31.19
N GLY A 659 13.28 -24.70 30.62
CA GLY A 659 13.47 -25.30 29.30
C GLY A 659 12.78 -24.52 28.18
N GLN A 660 12.17 -25.27 27.26
CA GLN A 660 11.48 -24.75 26.07
C GLN A 660 10.39 -23.70 26.34
N LEU A 661 9.83 -23.67 27.56
CA LEU A 661 8.81 -22.69 27.93
C LEU A 661 9.36 -21.25 27.84
N MET A 662 10.65 -21.04 28.12
CA MET A 662 11.26 -19.71 28.03
C MET A 662 11.37 -19.19 26.60
N ILE A 663 11.68 -20.06 25.64
CA ILE A 663 11.72 -19.69 24.22
C ILE A 663 10.30 -19.35 23.72
N ALA A 664 9.31 -20.14 24.12
CA ALA A 664 7.92 -19.87 23.80
C ALA A 664 7.43 -18.53 24.39
N LEU A 665 7.78 -18.28 25.66
CA LEU A 665 7.46 -17.03 26.35
C LEU A 665 8.17 -15.84 25.69
N TYR A 666 9.43 -15.98 25.29
CA TYR A 666 10.18 -14.96 24.57
C TYR A 666 9.48 -14.52 23.27
N LEU A 667 9.00 -15.47 22.46
CA LEU A 667 8.27 -15.16 21.23
C LEU A 667 6.96 -14.41 21.52
N ALA A 668 6.22 -14.85 22.54
CA ALA A 668 4.95 -14.24 22.92
C ALA A 668 5.14 -12.82 23.49
N ILE A 669 6.09 -12.65 24.43
CA ILE A 669 6.36 -11.36 25.06
C ILE A 669 6.96 -10.37 24.06
N THR A 670 7.74 -10.83 23.07
CA THR A 670 8.28 -9.97 22.01
C THR A 670 7.16 -9.29 21.23
N LEU A 671 6.10 -10.02 20.86
CA LEU A 671 4.97 -9.44 20.13
C LEU A 671 4.20 -8.43 21.00
N ALA A 672 3.88 -8.82 22.24
CA ALA A 672 3.16 -7.97 23.18
C ALA A 672 3.94 -6.68 23.51
N PHE A 673 5.23 -6.82 23.86
CA PHE A 673 6.13 -5.71 24.14
C PHE A 673 6.25 -4.79 22.93
N THR A 674 6.44 -5.33 21.72
CA THR A 674 6.56 -4.50 20.51
C THR A 674 5.32 -3.64 20.28
N GLY A 675 4.13 -4.23 20.43
CA GLY A 675 2.86 -3.51 20.31
C GLY A 675 2.73 -2.39 21.35
N CYS A 676 3.00 -2.70 22.62
CA CYS A 676 2.95 -1.73 23.71
C CYS A 676 4.02 -0.63 23.57
N TYR A 677 5.25 -1.00 23.25
CA TYR A 677 6.40 -0.11 23.16
C TYR A 677 6.19 1.00 22.13
N PHE A 678 5.80 0.63 20.90
CA PHE A 678 5.58 1.64 19.86
C PHE A 678 4.31 2.46 20.09
N THR A 679 3.27 1.86 20.68
CA THR A 679 2.08 2.60 21.12
C THR A 679 2.44 3.66 22.17
N LEU A 680 3.20 3.29 23.19
CA LEU A 680 3.66 4.20 24.24
C LEU A 680 4.61 5.27 23.69
N SER A 681 5.51 4.88 22.78
CA SER A 681 6.44 5.81 22.12
C SER A 681 5.69 6.89 21.36
N GLU A 682 4.67 6.52 20.58
CA GLU A 682 3.83 7.48 19.87
C GLU A 682 3.04 8.36 20.84
N ARG A 683 2.43 7.76 21.86
CA ARG A 683 1.68 8.51 22.89
C ARG A 683 2.54 9.51 23.62
N PHE A 684 3.78 9.15 23.93
CA PHE A 684 4.73 10.07 24.53
C PHE A 684 4.99 11.27 23.61
N ILE A 685 5.21 11.06 22.31
CA ILE A 685 5.40 12.15 21.34
C ILE A 685 4.14 13.04 21.25
N THR A 686 2.95 12.44 21.15
CA THR A 686 1.68 13.18 21.06
C THR A 686 1.23 13.83 22.37
N ARG A 687 1.80 13.44 23.53
CA ARG A 687 1.51 14.10 24.81
C ARG A 687 2.05 15.53 24.86
N PHE A 688 3.17 15.79 24.18
CA PHE A 688 3.77 17.12 24.08
C PHE A 688 3.00 18.05 23.15
N ARG A 689 2.36 17.50 22.11
CA ARG A 689 1.59 18.24 21.12
C ARG A 689 0.59 17.31 20.42
N SER A 690 -0.66 17.75 20.30
CA SER A 690 -1.71 17.06 19.55
C SER A 690 -1.55 17.22 18.04
N LEU A 691 -2.06 16.26 17.28
CA LEU A 691 -2.34 16.49 15.86
C LEU A 691 -3.56 17.41 15.75
N GLU A 692 -3.49 18.35 14.83
CA GLU A 692 -4.52 19.37 14.60
C GLU A 692 -4.65 19.55 13.07
N PRO A 693 -5.87 19.78 12.56
CA PRO A 693 -6.06 20.25 11.19
C PRO A 693 -5.24 21.53 10.97
N LYS A 694 -4.36 21.52 9.97
CA LYS A 694 -3.47 22.66 9.72
C LYS A 694 -3.13 22.82 8.25
N LEU A 695 -3.03 24.08 7.82
CA LEU A 695 -2.42 24.49 6.56
C LEU A 695 -1.12 25.23 6.89
N CYS A 696 0.02 24.66 6.54
CA CYS A 696 1.32 25.30 6.75
C CYS A 696 2.35 24.89 5.71
N SER A 697 3.47 25.62 5.66
CA SER A 697 4.61 25.23 4.83
C SER A 697 5.38 24.06 5.47
N ILE A 698 6.10 23.29 4.64
CA ILE A 698 7.06 22.29 5.10
C ILE A 698 8.23 22.87 5.93
N TYR A 699 8.34 24.20 6.00
CA TYR A 699 9.29 24.93 6.84
C TYR A 699 8.71 25.38 8.19
N ASP A 700 7.42 25.14 8.46
CA ASP A 700 6.82 25.39 9.77
C ASP A 700 7.33 24.34 10.80
N PRO A 701 7.81 24.74 11.98
CA PRO A 701 8.22 23.82 13.05
C PRO A 701 7.16 22.79 13.48
N TYR A 702 5.88 23.12 13.30
CA TYR A 702 4.79 22.15 13.47
C TYR A 702 4.92 20.98 12.50
N PHE A 703 5.18 21.26 11.22
CA PHE A 703 5.31 20.21 10.21
C PHE A 703 6.50 19.30 10.51
N TRP A 704 7.63 19.85 10.97
CA TRP A 704 8.79 19.02 11.33
C TRP A 704 8.48 18.07 12.48
N TRP A 705 7.69 18.53 13.46
CA TRP A 705 7.17 17.66 14.52
C TRP A 705 6.19 16.61 14.01
N HIS A 706 5.33 16.96 13.06
CA HIS A 706 4.43 16.02 12.40
C HIS A 706 5.22 14.94 11.63
N GLU A 707 6.23 15.31 10.83
CA GLU A 707 7.12 14.37 10.13
C GLU A 707 7.83 13.43 11.13
N ARG A 708 8.24 13.92 12.30
CA ARG A 708 8.81 13.06 13.36
C ARG A 708 7.82 12.01 13.85
N LEU A 709 6.54 12.35 13.96
CA LEU A 709 5.50 11.40 14.36
C LEU A 709 5.38 10.27 13.32
N TRP A 710 5.42 10.59 12.03
CA TRP A 710 5.39 9.60 10.95
C TRP A 710 6.58 8.64 10.97
N LYS A 711 7.70 9.00 11.61
CA LYS A 711 8.84 8.09 11.80
C LYS A 711 8.58 6.98 12.80
N VAL A 712 7.56 7.08 13.66
CA VAL A 712 7.22 5.99 14.57
C VAL A 712 6.79 4.76 13.75
N PRO A 713 7.42 3.58 13.95
CA PRO A 713 7.14 2.43 13.10
C PRO A 713 5.68 1.98 13.23
N GLU A 714 4.99 1.75 12.11
CA GLU A 714 3.59 1.30 12.12
C GLU A 714 3.37 -0.14 11.65
N HIS A 715 4.31 -0.71 10.89
CA HIS A 715 4.10 -2.02 10.26
C HIS A 715 3.95 -3.20 11.23
N TYR A 716 4.31 -3.04 12.51
CA TYR A 716 4.05 -4.04 13.54
C TYR A 716 2.55 -4.31 13.71
N LEU A 717 1.70 -3.32 13.40
CA LEU A 717 0.24 -3.43 13.48
C LEU A 717 -0.32 -4.46 12.51
N ASN A 718 0.39 -4.74 11.41
CA ASN A 718 -0.03 -5.76 10.44
C ASN A 718 0.00 -7.18 11.02
N LEU A 719 0.78 -7.43 12.09
CA LEU A 719 0.79 -8.71 12.81
C LEU A 719 -0.54 -8.99 13.52
N PHE A 720 -1.36 -7.96 13.76
CA PHE A 720 -2.65 -8.06 14.42
C PHE A 720 -3.84 -8.03 13.44
N SER A 721 -3.58 -7.99 12.12
CA SER A 721 -4.64 -7.92 11.11
C SER A 721 -5.63 -9.08 11.22
N GLY A 722 -6.92 -8.77 11.17
CA GLY A 722 -8.01 -9.72 11.37
C GLY A 722 -8.17 -10.21 12.81
N THR A 723 -7.61 -9.50 13.81
CA THR A 723 -7.81 -9.82 15.23
C THR A 723 -8.48 -8.66 15.98
N PRO A 724 -9.18 -8.92 17.09
CA PRO A 724 -9.71 -7.87 17.96
C PRO A 724 -8.64 -6.88 18.45
N TYR A 725 -7.40 -7.37 18.59
CA TYR A 725 -6.27 -6.63 19.16
C TYR A 725 -5.83 -5.46 18.29
N LYS A 726 -6.03 -5.51 16.96
CA LYS A 726 -5.69 -4.38 16.09
C LYS A 726 -6.54 -3.16 16.41
N THR A 727 -7.85 -3.35 16.64
CA THR A 727 -8.74 -2.24 17.05
C THR A 727 -8.41 -1.71 18.45
N LEU A 728 -7.93 -2.57 19.35
CA LEU A 728 -7.45 -2.15 20.67
C LEU A 728 -6.22 -1.27 20.53
N LEU A 729 -5.24 -1.67 19.72
CA LEU A 729 -4.04 -0.87 19.43
C LEU A 729 -4.41 0.47 18.80
N TRP A 730 -5.36 0.51 17.87
CA TRP A 730 -5.85 1.77 17.31
C TRP A 730 -6.44 2.73 18.35
N ARG A 731 -7.27 2.22 19.28
CA ARG A 731 -7.75 3.03 20.42
C ARG A 731 -6.62 3.51 21.30
N MET A 732 -5.68 2.62 21.61
CA MET A 732 -4.51 2.96 22.42
C MET A 732 -3.60 3.97 21.73
N LEU A 733 -3.62 4.08 20.40
CA LEU A 733 -2.91 5.09 19.61
C LEU A 733 -3.70 6.39 19.42
N GLY A 734 -5.01 6.38 19.71
CA GLY A 734 -5.85 7.59 19.78
C GLY A 734 -6.84 7.74 18.63
N VAL A 735 -7.02 6.70 17.83
CA VAL A 735 -8.08 6.65 16.83
C VAL A 735 -9.43 6.55 17.54
N HIS A 736 -10.39 7.38 17.12
CA HIS A 736 -11.78 7.26 17.55
C HIS A 736 -12.45 6.11 16.78
N ILE A 737 -12.34 4.89 17.29
CA ILE A 737 -12.81 3.68 16.60
C ILE A 737 -13.92 2.93 17.36
N GLY A 738 -15.02 2.72 16.64
CA GLY A 738 -16.24 2.07 17.10
C GLY A 738 -16.09 0.57 17.37
N LYS A 739 -17.16 -0.03 17.89
CA LYS A 739 -17.23 -1.43 18.34
C LYS A 739 -17.14 -2.39 17.16
N ARG A 740 -16.41 -3.50 17.37
CA ARG A 740 -16.39 -4.67 16.45
C ARG A 740 -16.01 -4.32 14.99
N VAL A 741 -15.22 -3.26 14.79
CA VAL A 741 -14.60 -2.96 13.49
C VAL A 741 -13.70 -4.12 13.07
N PHE A 742 -13.85 -4.55 11.81
CA PHE A 742 -12.98 -5.54 11.21
C PHE A 742 -11.89 -4.82 10.41
N ASP A 743 -10.62 -5.08 10.74
CA ASP A 743 -9.48 -4.50 10.05
C ASP A 743 -8.53 -5.60 9.58
N ASP A 744 -8.40 -5.74 8.26
CA ASP A 744 -7.58 -6.75 7.59
C ASP A 744 -6.25 -6.24 7.02
N GLY A 745 -5.72 -5.17 7.59
CA GLY A 745 -4.45 -4.59 7.13
C GLY A 745 -4.57 -3.17 6.61
N ALA A 746 -5.54 -2.40 7.11
CA ALA A 746 -5.64 -0.98 6.84
C ALA A 746 -4.47 -0.19 7.47
N GLY A 747 -4.02 0.85 6.76
CA GLY A 747 -3.05 1.83 7.25
C GLY A 747 -3.72 3.15 7.62
N LEU A 748 -3.34 3.73 8.76
CA LEU A 748 -3.85 5.00 9.28
C LEU A 748 -2.65 5.91 9.60
N THR A 749 -2.51 7.02 8.86
CA THR A 749 -1.36 7.91 9.04
C THR A 749 -1.56 8.85 10.23
N GLU A 750 -2.60 9.69 10.20
CA GLU A 750 -2.94 10.63 11.28
C GLU A 750 -4.00 10.04 12.21
N ARG A 751 -3.53 9.24 13.16
CA ARG A 751 -4.38 8.39 14.00
C ARG A 751 -5.45 9.18 14.77
N THR A 752 -5.12 10.30 15.39
CA THR A 752 -6.07 11.11 16.17
C THR A 752 -6.97 12.02 15.33
N LEU A 753 -6.71 12.17 14.02
CA LEU A 753 -7.59 12.89 13.09
C LEU A 753 -8.61 11.97 12.41
N THR A 754 -8.59 10.68 12.74
CA THR A 754 -9.42 9.66 12.12
C THR A 754 -10.53 9.19 13.07
N THR A 755 -11.77 9.23 12.58
CA THR A 755 -12.95 8.68 13.27
C THR A 755 -13.57 7.56 12.43
N ILE A 756 -13.83 6.42 13.05
CA ILE A 756 -14.39 5.21 12.41
C ILE A 756 -15.55 4.71 13.27
N GLY A 757 -16.74 4.60 12.68
CA GLY A 757 -17.96 4.13 13.34
C GLY A 757 -17.94 2.65 13.74
N ASP A 758 -19.07 2.20 14.29
CA ASP A 758 -19.24 0.80 14.70
C ASP A 758 -19.31 -0.12 13.47
N PHE A 759 -18.83 -1.36 13.59
CA PHE A 759 -18.97 -2.42 12.58
C PHE A 759 -18.39 -2.13 11.17
N CYS A 760 -17.53 -1.13 11.03
CA CYS A 760 -16.84 -0.87 9.77
C CYS A 760 -15.96 -2.07 9.34
N THR A 761 -15.77 -2.22 8.03
CA THR A 761 -14.95 -3.25 7.41
C THR A 761 -13.83 -2.59 6.61
N LEU A 762 -12.58 -2.77 7.04
CA LEU A 762 -11.39 -2.19 6.42
C LEU A 762 -10.57 -3.31 5.77
N ASN A 763 -10.54 -3.35 4.44
CA ASN A 763 -9.85 -4.40 3.70
C ASN A 763 -8.33 -4.26 3.70
N GLN A 764 -7.65 -5.33 3.28
CA GLN A 764 -6.20 -5.34 3.13
C GLN A 764 -5.74 -4.23 2.18
N GLY A 765 -4.73 -3.47 2.61
CA GLY A 765 -4.11 -2.42 1.80
C GLY A 765 -4.91 -1.12 1.73
N SER A 766 -6.13 -1.06 2.29
CA SER A 766 -6.86 0.21 2.36
C SER A 766 -6.10 1.23 3.22
N ARG A 767 -6.21 2.51 2.91
CA ARG A 767 -5.53 3.58 3.66
C ARG A 767 -6.46 4.74 3.96
N ILE A 768 -6.34 5.29 5.17
CA ILE A 768 -6.93 6.57 5.54
C ILE A 768 -5.77 7.54 5.83
N GLN A 769 -5.67 8.57 5.00
CA GLN A 769 -4.64 9.60 5.07
C GLN A 769 -5.31 10.95 5.26
N CYS A 770 -5.17 11.54 6.45
CA CYS A 770 -5.81 12.80 6.82
C CYS A 770 -4.89 14.00 6.53
N HIS A 771 -4.01 13.87 5.56
CA HIS A 771 -3.19 14.97 5.07
C HIS A 771 -2.92 14.88 3.56
N SER A 772 -2.39 15.98 3.03
CA SER A 772 -1.74 16.09 1.74
C SER A 772 -0.55 17.04 1.84
N GLN A 773 0.48 16.78 1.06
CA GLN A 773 1.62 17.66 0.89
C GLN A 773 1.79 17.88 -0.60
N GLU A 774 1.57 19.09 -1.08
CA GLU A 774 1.63 19.47 -2.50
C GLU A 774 2.63 20.62 -2.62
N ASP A 775 3.72 20.43 -3.37
CA ASP A 775 4.75 21.46 -3.63
C ASP A 775 5.29 22.20 -2.39
N GLY A 776 5.39 21.52 -1.25
CA GLY A 776 5.89 22.12 0.00
C GLY A 776 4.82 22.83 0.85
N THR A 777 3.55 22.70 0.46
CA THR A 777 2.38 23.09 1.26
C THR A 777 1.75 21.86 1.90
N PHE A 778 1.76 21.80 3.23
CA PHE A 778 1.13 20.77 4.04
C PHE A 778 -0.30 21.16 4.43
N LYS A 779 -1.23 20.22 4.25
CA LYS A 779 -2.66 20.37 4.53
C LYS A 779 -3.14 19.14 5.30
N SER A 780 -3.81 19.32 6.43
CA SER A 780 -4.47 18.22 7.16
C SER A 780 -5.87 18.62 7.60
N ASP A 781 -6.76 17.63 7.69
CA ASP A 781 -8.11 17.80 8.23
C ASP A 781 -8.67 16.45 8.70
N HIS A 782 -9.73 16.46 9.52
CA HIS A 782 -10.39 15.26 10.02
C HIS A 782 -10.99 14.41 8.90
N SER A 783 -11.00 13.09 9.09
CA SER A 783 -11.71 12.16 8.21
C SER A 783 -12.62 11.27 9.04
N VAL A 784 -13.88 11.15 8.63
CA VAL A 784 -14.95 10.48 9.38
C VAL A 784 -15.58 9.38 8.54
N LEU A 785 -15.59 8.16 9.06
CA LEU A 785 -16.34 7.03 8.53
C LEU A 785 -17.51 6.72 9.47
N GLY A 786 -18.74 6.77 8.95
CA GLY A 786 -19.96 6.39 9.65
C GLY A 786 -20.00 4.90 10.01
N THR A 787 -21.07 4.48 10.67
CA THR A 787 -21.31 3.09 11.08
C THR A 787 -21.42 2.18 9.88
N GLY A 788 -20.80 1.01 9.92
CA GLY A 788 -20.95 -0.02 8.89
C GLY A 788 -20.29 0.30 7.54
N CYS A 789 -19.43 1.32 7.47
CA CYS A 789 -18.71 1.64 6.23
C CYS A 789 -17.79 0.50 5.80
N THR A 790 -17.64 0.31 4.48
CA THR A 790 -16.68 -0.65 3.91
C THR A 790 -15.65 0.07 3.05
N LEU A 791 -14.37 -0.12 3.36
CA LEU A 791 -13.26 0.29 2.49
C LEU A 791 -12.76 -0.93 1.71
N GLY A 792 -12.79 -0.85 0.37
CA GLY A 792 -12.37 -1.90 -0.54
C GLY A 792 -10.87 -2.19 -0.49
N VAL A 793 -10.47 -3.29 -1.12
CA VAL A 793 -9.05 -3.70 -1.19
C VAL A 793 -8.25 -2.58 -1.86
N ASN A 794 -7.15 -2.15 -1.21
CA ASN A 794 -6.27 -1.08 -1.70
C ASN A 794 -6.92 0.31 -1.93
N SER A 795 -8.13 0.55 -1.40
CA SER A 795 -8.79 1.85 -1.52
C SER A 795 -8.07 2.92 -0.69
N LEU A 796 -8.15 4.19 -1.11
CA LEU A 796 -7.53 5.32 -0.42
C LEU A 796 -8.58 6.38 -0.07
N VAL A 797 -8.64 6.73 1.21
CA VAL A 797 -9.46 7.80 1.77
C VAL A 797 -8.54 8.96 2.11
N HIS A 798 -8.80 10.13 1.52
CA HIS A 798 -8.00 11.34 1.74
C HIS A 798 -8.58 12.21 2.87
N TYR A 799 -8.00 13.39 3.10
CA TYR A 799 -8.35 14.25 4.23
C TYR A 799 -9.63 15.06 4.04
N GLY A 800 -10.29 15.44 5.13
CA GLY A 800 -11.48 16.29 5.10
C GLY A 800 -12.72 15.59 4.57
N VAL A 801 -12.73 14.26 4.54
CA VAL A 801 -13.82 13.47 3.95
C VAL A 801 -14.78 12.96 5.01
N THR A 802 -16.05 12.82 4.62
CA THR A 802 -17.08 12.19 5.45
C THR A 802 -17.78 11.10 4.66
N MET A 803 -17.71 9.86 5.14
CA MET A 803 -18.50 8.74 4.62
C MET A 803 -19.71 8.53 5.53
N GLY A 804 -20.91 8.61 4.96
CA GLY A 804 -22.17 8.32 5.66
C GLY A 804 -22.30 6.85 6.06
N ASP A 805 -23.26 6.55 6.93
CA ASP A 805 -23.47 5.19 7.42
C ASP A 805 -23.67 4.19 6.26
N HIS A 806 -23.06 3.02 6.38
CA HIS A 806 -23.12 1.92 5.40
C HIS A 806 -22.58 2.26 4.00
N ALA A 807 -21.85 3.37 3.85
CA ALA A 807 -21.18 3.73 2.61
C ALA A 807 -20.07 2.72 2.24
N GLN A 808 -19.91 2.47 0.94
CA GLN A 808 -18.98 1.49 0.39
C GLN A 808 -18.03 2.11 -0.63
N LEU A 809 -16.74 2.11 -0.33
CA LEU A 809 -15.70 2.50 -1.27
C LEU A 809 -15.12 1.25 -1.96
N GLY A 810 -15.15 1.21 -3.29
CA GLY A 810 -14.75 0.05 -4.09
C GLY A 810 -13.26 -0.28 -4.07
N ALA A 811 -12.90 -1.41 -4.70
CA ALA A 811 -11.51 -1.82 -4.82
C ALA A 811 -10.69 -0.77 -5.59
N ASP A 812 -9.49 -0.48 -5.09
CA ASP A 812 -8.55 0.54 -5.59
C ASP A 812 -9.09 1.98 -5.69
N ALA A 813 -10.32 2.24 -5.22
CA ALA A 813 -10.95 3.55 -5.39
C ALA A 813 -10.26 4.64 -4.56
N PHE A 814 -10.23 5.87 -5.08
CA PHE A 814 -9.59 7.03 -4.44
C PHE A 814 -10.64 8.09 -4.07
N LEU A 815 -11.04 8.11 -2.79
CA LEU A 815 -11.94 9.13 -2.27
C LEU A 815 -11.16 10.43 -2.02
N MET A 816 -11.44 11.42 -2.87
CA MET A 816 -10.74 12.70 -2.90
C MET A 816 -11.01 13.56 -1.66
N LYS A 817 -10.07 14.46 -1.39
CA LYS A 817 -10.15 15.41 -0.26
C LYS A 817 -11.46 16.20 -0.27
N GLY A 818 -12.08 16.36 0.89
CA GLY A 818 -13.31 17.15 1.05
C GLY A 818 -14.60 16.47 0.60
N GLU A 819 -14.55 15.27 0.02
CA GLU A 819 -15.75 14.58 -0.48
C GLU A 819 -16.67 14.15 0.69
N GLU A 820 -17.97 14.40 0.50
CA GLU A 820 -19.05 13.86 1.32
C GLU A 820 -19.75 12.75 0.54
N MET A 821 -19.58 11.53 1.02
CA MET A 821 -20.18 10.32 0.46
C MET A 821 -21.48 10.00 1.23
N PRO A 822 -22.65 9.96 0.56
CA PRO A 822 -23.92 9.71 1.24
C PRO A 822 -23.99 8.35 1.95
N ALA A 823 -24.90 8.23 2.91
CA ALA A 823 -25.20 6.95 3.53
C ALA A 823 -25.68 5.94 2.47
N HIS A 824 -25.28 4.67 2.63
CA HIS A 824 -25.57 3.57 1.72
C HIS A 824 -25.04 3.72 0.28
N ALA A 825 -24.32 4.81 -0.04
CA ALA A 825 -23.76 5.00 -1.37
C ALA A 825 -22.63 4.01 -1.65
N ARG A 826 -22.42 3.70 -2.93
CA ARG A 826 -21.30 2.89 -3.40
C ARG A 826 -20.51 3.65 -4.44
N TRP A 827 -19.24 3.90 -4.15
CA TRP A 827 -18.36 4.68 -5.02
C TRP A 827 -17.18 3.84 -5.49
N VAL A 828 -16.80 4.00 -6.76
CA VAL A 828 -15.70 3.27 -7.40
C VAL A 828 -14.84 4.24 -8.21
N GLY A 829 -13.62 3.83 -8.55
CA GLY A 829 -12.76 4.57 -9.46
C GLY A 829 -11.76 5.52 -8.82
N ASN A 830 -10.94 6.15 -9.66
CA ASN A 830 -9.88 7.07 -9.31
C ASN A 830 -9.91 8.27 -10.28
N PRO A 831 -10.48 9.43 -9.88
CA PRO A 831 -11.16 9.68 -8.60
C PRO A 831 -12.42 8.84 -8.38
N ALA A 832 -12.77 8.59 -7.12
CA ALA A 832 -13.97 7.83 -6.77
C ALA A 832 -15.23 8.65 -7.08
N ALA A 833 -16.18 8.02 -7.77
CA ALA A 833 -17.50 8.57 -8.06
C ALA A 833 -18.58 7.51 -7.80
N GLU A 834 -19.83 7.94 -7.69
CA GLU A 834 -20.98 7.06 -7.51
C GLU A 834 -21.09 6.06 -8.66
N ALA A 835 -21.22 4.77 -8.33
CA ALA A 835 -21.35 3.72 -9.32
C ALA A 835 -22.70 3.83 -10.04
N ARG A 836 -22.75 4.49 -11.20
CA ARG A 836 -23.93 4.51 -12.08
C ARG A 836 -23.97 3.21 -12.89
N GLY A 837 -25.08 2.46 -12.81
CA GLY A 837 -25.40 1.40 -13.79
C GLY A 837 -24.70 0.03 -13.65
N ALA A 838 -24.01 -0.28 -12.55
CA ALA A 838 -23.49 -1.63 -12.31
C ALA A 838 -24.03 -2.21 -11.00
N ALA A 839 -25.19 -2.86 -11.08
CA ALA A 839 -25.74 -3.64 -9.99
C ALA A 839 -24.67 -4.60 -9.43
N TYR A 840 -24.47 -4.61 -8.12
CA TYR A 840 -23.75 -5.67 -7.47
C TYR A 840 -24.65 -6.90 -7.56
N ARG A 841 -24.50 -7.73 -8.59
CA ARG A 841 -25.06 -9.08 -8.48
C ARG A 841 -24.19 -9.82 -7.45
N PRO A 842 -24.68 -10.14 -6.24
CA PRO A 842 -24.04 -11.19 -5.46
C PRO A 842 -23.91 -12.37 -6.40
N VAL A 843 -22.69 -12.92 -6.52
CA VAL A 843 -22.43 -14.10 -7.34
C VAL A 843 -23.52 -15.11 -7.01
N ALA A 844 -24.39 -15.42 -7.98
CA ALA A 844 -25.50 -16.34 -7.74
C ALA A 844 -24.92 -17.66 -7.22
N LEU A 845 -25.07 -17.90 -5.92
CA LEU A 845 -24.65 -19.13 -5.24
C LEU A 845 -25.66 -20.25 -5.55
N ASN A 846 -25.97 -20.49 -6.82
CA ASN A 846 -26.86 -21.59 -7.22
C ASN A 846 -26.04 -22.75 -7.76
N GLY A 847 -25.59 -23.57 -6.81
CA GLY A 847 -25.33 -24.99 -7.02
C GLY A 847 -26.39 -25.82 -6.29
N SER A 848 -27.68 -25.54 -6.54
CA SER A 848 -28.75 -26.50 -6.20
C SER A 848 -28.70 -27.62 -7.23
N PRO A 849 -28.69 -28.91 -6.84
CA PRO A 849 -28.67 -30.01 -7.79
C PRO A 849 -29.98 -29.99 -8.58
N GLN A 850 -29.92 -29.68 -9.88
CA GLN A 850 -31.04 -29.94 -10.78
C GLN A 850 -31.28 -31.45 -10.76
N GLY A 851 -32.43 -31.85 -10.18
CA GLY A 851 -32.90 -33.22 -10.24
C GLY A 851 -33.07 -33.63 -11.69
N HIS A 852 -32.46 -34.76 -12.06
CA HIS A 852 -32.72 -35.43 -13.31
C HIS A 852 -34.23 -35.70 -13.43
N ALA A 853 -34.89 -35.03 -14.39
CA ALA A 853 -36.18 -35.46 -14.88
C ALA A 853 -35.97 -36.78 -15.65
N ALA A 854 -36.62 -37.85 -15.18
CA ALA A 854 -36.68 -39.13 -15.86
C ALA A 854 -37.43 -38.98 -17.19
N PRO A 855 -37.02 -39.68 -18.27
CA PRO A 855 -37.79 -39.70 -19.51
C PRO A 855 -39.04 -40.55 -19.31
N GLY A 856 -40.21 -39.91 -19.38
CA GLY A 856 -41.49 -40.59 -19.45
C GLY A 856 -41.60 -41.39 -20.75
N ARG A 857 -42.06 -42.64 -20.63
CA ARG A 857 -42.58 -43.44 -21.74
C ARG A 857 -43.84 -42.77 -22.29
N GLY A 858 -43.92 -42.65 -23.60
CA GLY A 858 -45.07 -42.16 -24.36
C GLY A 858 -44.68 -41.94 -25.80
#